data_AF-A0A972S2G1-F1
#
_entry.id   AF-A0A972S2G1-F1
#
_cell.length_a   1.000
_cell.length_b   1.000
_cell.length_c   1.000
_cell.angle_alpha   90.00
_cell.angle_beta   90.00
_cell.angle_gamma   90.00
#
_symmetry.space_group_name_H-M   'P 1'
#
loop_
_entity.id
_entity.type
_entity.pdbx_description
1 polymer ?
#
loop_
_entity_poly.entity_id
_entity_poly.type
_entity_poly.pdbx_seq_one_letter_code
_entity_poly.pdbx_strand_id
1 'polypeptide(L)'
;MKRTFFLTLFLSFFFTSYALEISLSTGKAKKELYNLLNITNNEPFLCEIQKNEYGQNKNLICTFSKKPKPIFKTVENRFFKIEPKLIDGNFFLIIQAKQKLYFYPIIFDLVKDKETFEPKTTISKRWIVIGYKDELPFIVNTAYNELSINFPFYMDTQPLPYVGGLDLKGNPVHIQNSEDVHAYVKIKELFKNKRYQDCIEQVDNVLELYPNTLFKSELLYYKIKSLFKLKAYDSVIEFSKIFIHEYSSDENIPEILLLIAVSYYKNGLYGDADYFFDRLFSEHQDSIFAKWGYIYKGDMANDGGEYKKAKKYYNKALLSTKSIDVAAAAAFRLADLAITQGEYSRAKIYIDKILHAKDRYFYDHYFDAKQMMQDLVDAKQYLQAAKIDEAILKYMSKHHDDYEYNLRSLGIWLAKTDQKKKALSALDRYIKEFKDGNYIEEVERVKDELFFENVPKDDKALMKKYDELIHTYKDSPIGQKALYEKAKLMLKKKMYSDILQLQKSIEALDETRFKDKDTIIKEAALGLMENALENNQCQIVLDIQKDYNITVSSKWDDRSYECFLKAADYQKAKFIIQRNLKTDNIKEKEKWLYRYAKIDFHTGNYTEAIEVANDLITLDENIDHSQYNDIYRVLFEYLKQSDID
;
A
#
# COMPACT_ATOMS: atom_id res chain seq x y z
N MET A 1 -10.65 -35.93 -65.43
CA MET A 1 -11.87 -36.57 -65.96
C MET A 1 -12.72 -37.03 -64.78
N LYS A 2 -13.91 -36.43 -64.61
CA LYS A 2 -15.07 -36.82 -63.75
C LYS A 2 -14.77 -36.93 -62.23
N ARG A 3 -15.13 -36.01 -61.32
CA ARG A 3 -16.38 -35.27 -61.06
C ARG A 3 -17.58 -36.20 -60.81
N THR A 4 -17.88 -36.47 -59.54
CA THR A 4 -19.20 -36.95 -59.05
C THR A 4 -19.22 -36.79 -57.53
N PHE A 5 -19.78 -35.69 -57.01
CA PHE A 5 -21.19 -35.46 -56.65
C PHE A 5 -21.49 -35.86 -55.20
N PHE A 6 -21.54 -34.82 -54.37
CA PHE A 6 -22.15 -34.79 -53.05
C PHE A 6 -23.63 -35.14 -53.23
N LEU A 7 -24.11 -36.20 -52.58
CA LEU A 7 -25.54 -36.43 -52.38
C LEU A 7 -25.78 -36.51 -50.88
N THR A 8 -26.05 -35.35 -50.30
CA THR A 8 -26.68 -35.16 -49.00
C THR A 8 -28.06 -35.81 -49.04
N LEU A 9 -28.15 -37.05 -48.55
CA LEU A 9 -29.44 -37.66 -48.24
C LEU A 9 -29.81 -37.26 -46.82
N PHE A 10 -30.77 -36.35 -46.75
CA PHE A 10 -31.49 -35.93 -45.55
C PHE A 10 -32.18 -37.17 -44.93
N LEU A 11 -31.48 -37.88 -44.03
CA LEU A 11 -32.10 -38.97 -43.28
C LEU A 11 -32.89 -38.34 -42.13
N SER A 12 -34.18 -38.18 -42.40
CA SER A 12 -35.28 -38.01 -41.44
C SER A 12 -34.88 -38.27 -39.99
N PHE A 13 -34.94 -37.20 -39.18
CA PHE A 13 -34.97 -37.22 -37.73
C PHE A 13 -36.17 -38.09 -37.30
N PHE A 14 -35.97 -39.40 -37.18
CA PHE A 14 -36.88 -40.23 -36.41
C PHE A 14 -36.65 -39.82 -34.95
N PHE A 15 -37.54 -38.95 -34.45
CA PHE A 15 -37.81 -38.87 -33.02
C PHE A 15 -38.18 -40.27 -32.55
N THR A 16 -37.21 -41.07 -32.13
CA THR A 16 -37.48 -42.36 -31.51
C THR A 16 -38.24 -42.08 -30.24
N SER A 17 -39.49 -42.54 -30.26
CA SER A 17 -40.49 -42.24 -29.26
C SER A 17 -40.08 -42.83 -27.91
N TYR A 18 -40.27 -42.01 -26.87
CA TYR A 18 -40.12 -42.31 -25.46
C TYR A 18 -40.74 -43.67 -25.08
N ALA A 19 -39.90 -44.70 -24.85
CA ALA A 19 -40.37 -46.05 -24.59
C ALA A 19 -39.53 -46.79 -23.53
N LEU A 20 -40.19 -47.71 -22.82
CA LEU A 20 -39.57 -48.70 -21.95
C LEU A 20 -38.67 -49.63 -22.77
N GLU A 21 -37.40 -49.71 -22.42
CA GLU A 21 -36.41 -50.59 -23.03
C GLU A 21 -36.09 -51.74 -22.08
N ILE A 22 -36.18 -52.97 -22.59
CA ILE A 22 -35.84 -54.19 -21.86
C ILE A 22 -34.84 -54.96 -22.69
N SER A 23 -33.61 -55.12 -22.19
CA SER A 23 -32.55 -55.88 -22.87
C SER A 23 -32.18 -57.10 -22.04
N LEU A 24 -32.17 -58.28 -22.66
CA LEU A 24 -31.72 -59.53 -22.02
C LEU A 24 -30.46 -60.03 -22.71
N SER A 25 -29.40 -60.21 -21.92
CA SER A 25 -28.09 -60.68 -22.39
C SER A 25 -27.67 -61.91 -21.60
N THR A 26 -26.97 -62.84 -22.25
CA THR A 26 -26.36 -64.01 -21.61
C THR A 26 -24.85 -63.89 -21.67
N GLY A 27 -24.16 -64.14 -20.57
CA GLY A 27 -22.70 -64.11 -20.49
C GLY A 27 -22.13 -65.34 -19.78
N LYS A 28 -20.81 -65.46 -19.78
CA LYS A 28 -20.07 -66.53 -19.08
C LYS A 28 -18.91 -65.93 -18.28
N ALA A 29 -18.85 -66.19 -16.97
CA ALA A 29 -17.78 -65.76 -16.08
C ALA A 29 -17.26 -66.98 -15.30
N LYS A 30 -15.93 -67.15 -15.17
CA LYS A 30 -15.30 -68.32 -14.51
C LYS A 30 -15.90 -69.69 -14.90
N LYS A 31 -16.28 -69.85 -16.17
CA LYS A 31 -16.96 -71.03 -16.74
C LYS A 31 -18.44 -71.22 -16.36
N GLU A 32 -19.03 -70.35 -15.54
CA GLU A 32 -20.47 -70.35 -15.23
C GLU A 32 -21.24 -69.36 -16.10
N LEU A 33 -22.47 -69.71 -16.48
CA LEU A 33 -23.36 -68.83 -17.22
C LEU A 33 -24.07 -67.86 -16.25
N TYR A 34 -24.32 -66.64 -16.71
CA TYR A 34 -25.18 -65.68 -16.03
C TYR A 34 -26.06 -64.95 -17.05
N ASN A 35 -27.20 -64.44 -16.59
CA ASN A 35 -28.10 -63.63 -17.41
C ASN A 35 -28.23 -62.22 -16.83
N LEU A 36 -28.11 -61.22 -17.70
CA LEU A 36 -28.27 -59.81 -17.39
C LEU A 36 -29.56 -59.30 -18.02
N LEU A 37 -30.46 -58.76 -17.20
CA LEU A 37 -31.66 -58.07 -17.64
C LEU A 37 -31.52 -56.59 -17.26
N ASN A 38 -31.46 -55.72 -18.27
CA ASN A 38 -31.53 -54.27 -18.06
C ASN A 38 -32.93 -53.78 -18.39
N ILE A 39 -33.46 -52.92 -17.52
CA ILE A 39 -34.78 -52.31 -17.66
C ILE A 39 -34.55 -50.80 -17.56
N THR A 40 -34.81 -50.09 -18.66
CA THR A 40 -34.59 -48.63 -18.75
C THR A 40 -35.87 -47.93 -19.15
N ASN A 41 -36.20 -46.84 -18.46
CA ASN A 41 -37.29 -45.96 -18.81
C ASN A 41 -36.87 -44.50 -18.67
N ASN A 42 -37.47 -43.61 -19.45
CA ASN A 42 -37.15 -42.18 -19.38
C ASN A 42 -37.63 -41.53 -18.07
N GLU A 43 -38.80 -41.96 -17.59
CA GLU A 43 -39.35 -41.56 -16.29
C GLU A 43 -38.95 -42.60 -15.22
N PRO A 44 -38.58 -42.15 -14.00
CA PRO A 44 -38.31 -43.08 -12.90
C PRO A 44 -39.52 -43.97 -12.62
N PHE A 45 -39.27 -45.25 -12.36
CA PHE A 45 -40.29 -46.24 -12.04
C PHE A 45 -39.96 -46.95 -10.74
N LEU A 46 -41.01 -47.39 -10.05
CA LEU A 46 -40.92 -48.10 -8.78
C LEU A 46 -40.68 -49.58 -9.06
N CYS A 47 -39.65 -50.17 -8.44
CA CYS A 47 -39.50 -51.62 -8.34
C CYS A 47 -39.37 -52.06 -6.89
N GLU A 48 -40.18 -53.04 -6.51
CA GLU A 48 -40.18 -53.61 -5.17
C GLU A 48 -39.60 -55.03 -5.19
N ILE A 49 -38.68 -55.28 -4.27
CA ILE A 49 -38.05 -56.59 -4.09
C ILE A 49 -38.85 -57.36 -3.04
N GLN A 50 -39.43 -58.48 -3.46
CA GLN A 50 -40.05 -59.44 -2.54
C GLN A 50 -39.05 -60.53 -2.19
N LYS A 51 -38.80 -60.74 -0.89
CA LYS A 51 -37.93 -61.80 -0.38
C LYS A 51 -38.75 -63.03 0.02
N ASN A 52 -38.13 -64.21 0.01
CA ASN A 52 -38.71 -65.43 0.59
C ASN A 52 -38.54 -65.46 2.12
N GLU A 53 -39.07 -66.50 2.76
CA GLU A 53 -39.01 -66.71 4.22
C GLU A 53 -37.58 -66.83 4.77
N TYR A 54 -36.59 -67.06 3.91
CA TYR A 54 -35.16 -67.12 4.24
C TYR A 54 -34.41 -65.81 3.91
N GLY A 55 -35.13 -64.74 3.60
CA GLY A 55 -34.55 -63.43 3.26
C GLY A 55 -33.90 -63.34 1.89
N GLN A 56 -34.03 -64.36 1.02
CA GLN A 56 -33.49 -64.36 -0.33
C GLN A 56 -34.46 -63.69 -1.30
N ASN A 57 -33.92 -62.93 -2.24
CA ASN A 57 -34.65 -62.26 -3.32
C ASN A 57 -35.48 -63.27 -4.15
N LYS A 58 -36.81 -63.16 -4.10
CA LYS A 58 -37.76 -64.06 -4.77
C LYS A 58 -38.37 -63.43 -6.03
N ASN A 59 -38.88 -62.21 -5.93
CA ASN A 59 -39.46 -61.50 -7.08
C ASN A 59 -38.99 -60.04 -7.10
N LEU A 60 -38.90 -59.46 -8.29
CA LEU A 60 -38.86 -58.01 -8.50
C LEU A 60 -40.12 -57.60 -9.25
N ILE A 61 -40.88 -56.66 -8.69
CA ILE A 61 -42.11 -56.15 -9.29
C ILE A 61 -41.89 -54.69 -9.65
N CYS A 62 -41.82 -54.39 -10.94
CA CYS A 62 -41.66 -53.03 -11.44
C CYS A 62 -42.98 -52.48 -11.97
N THR A 63 -43.35 -51.28 -11.56
CA THR A 63 -44.63 -50.62 -11.90
C THR A 63 -44.39 -49.40 -12.79
N PHE A 64 -45.12 -49.32 -13.89
CA PHE A 64 -45.02 -48.25 -14.88
C PHE A 64 -46.38 -47.58 -15.10
N SER A 65 -46.38 -46.24 -15.09
CA SER A 65 -47.58 -45.42 -15.28
C SER A 65 -48.10 -45.42 -16.72
N LYS A 66 -47.31 -45.92 -17.69
CA LYS A 66 -47.64 -45.97 -19.12
C LYS A 66 -47.45 -47.39 -19.66
N LYS A 67 -48.41 -47.88 -20.45
CA LYS A 67 -48.35 -49.21 -21.07
C LYS A 67 -47.52 -49.21 -22.37
N PRO A 68 -46.62 -50.18 -22.59
CA PRO A 68 -45.91 -50.32 -23.86
C PRO A 68 -46.84 -50.88 -24.96
N LYS A 69 -46.59 -50.50 -26.22
CA LYS A 69 -47.21 -51.10 -27.41
C LYS A 69 -46.12 -51.42 -28.43
N PRO A 70 -45.92 -52.69 -28.84
CA PRO A 70 -46.66 -53.90 -28.46
C PRO A 70 -46.27 -54.45 -27.06
N ILE A 71 -47.18 -55.21 -26.44
CA ILE A 71 -46.89 -55.97 -25.22
C ILE A 71 -46.24 -57.29 -25.65
N PHE A 72 -45.06 -57.58 -25.11
CA PHE A 72 -44.35 -58.82 -25.38
C PHE A 72 -44.94 -59.98 -24.58
N LYS A 73 -44.77 -61.22 -25.05
CA LYS A 73 -45.18 -62.42 -24.30
C LYS A 73 -44.21 -62.69 -23.16
N THR A 74 -44.65 -63.44 -22.16
CA THR A 74 -43.79 -63.94 -21.09
C THR A 74 -42.49 -64.51 -21.64
N VAL A 75 -41.35 -64.06 -21.10
CA VAL A 75 -40.01 -64.52 -21.47
C VAL A 75 -39.40 -65.26 -20.30
N GLU A 76 -38.79 -66.40 -20.54
CA GLU A 76 -38.29 -67.26 -19.47
C GLU A 76 -36.91 -67.81 -19.83
N ASN A 77 -36.00 -67.81 -18.85
CA ASN A 77 -34.68 -68.39 -18.98
C ASN A 77 -34.38 -69.32 -17.78
N ARG A 78 -33.12 -69.74 -17.65
CA ARG A 78 -32.68 -70.65 -16.57
C ARG A 78 -32.75 -70.02 -15.17
N PHE A 79 -32.63 -68.70 -15.07
CA PHE A 79 -32.49 -67.96 -13.82
C PHE A 79 -33.80 -67.26 -13.39
N PHE A 80 -34.62 -66.80 -14.33
CA PHE A 80 -35.84 -66.08 -14.02
C PHE A 80 -36.89 -66.14 -15.14
N LYS A 81 -38.13 -65.83 -14.77
CA LYS A 81 -39.29 -65.65 -15.64
C LYS A 81 -39.74 -64.19 -15.58
N ILE A 82 -39.90 -63.55 -16.74
CA ILE A 82 -40.39 -62.19 -16.91
C ILE A 82 -41.84 -62.24 -17.41
N GLU A 83 -42.77 -61.73 -16.62
CA GLU A 83 -44.19 -61.72 -16.92
C GLU A 83 -44.75 -60.30 -16.93
N PRO A 84 -45.16 -59.78 -18.11
CA PRO A 84 -45.86 -58.51 -18.19
C PRO A 84 -47.33 -58.69 -17.78
N LYS A 85 -47.84 -57.83 -16.90
CA LYS A 85 -49.26 -57.79 -16.48
C LYS A 85 -49.83 -56.38 -16.60
N LEU A 86 -51.12 -56.31 -16.90
CA LEU A 86 -51.91 -55.08 -16.82
C LEU A 86 -52.93 -55.27 -15.70
N ILE A 87 -52.84 -54.43 -14.67
CA ILE A 87 -53.77 -54.42 -13.54
C ILE A 87 -54.21 -52.97 -13.36
N ASP A 88 -55.52 -52.70 -13.40
CA ASP A 88 -56.12 -51.38 -13.17
C ASP A 88 -55.51 -50.23 -14.00
N GLY A 89 -55.13 -50.51 -15.25
CA GLY A 89 -54.54 -49.53 -16.18
C GLY A 89 -53.04 -49.32 -16.03
N ASN A 90 -52.41 -49.82 -14.96
CA ASN A 90 -50.96 -49.79 -14.75
C ASN A 90 -50.28 -51.01 -15.37
N PHE A 91 -49.08 -50.81 -15.91
CA PHE A 91 -48.27 -51.88 -16.47
C PHE A 91 -47.26 -52.38 -15.43
N PHE A 92 -47.28 -53.68 -15.17
CA PHE A 92 -46.39 -54.35 -14.23
C PHE A 92 -45.46 -55.30 -14.96
N LEU A 93 -44.18 -55.28 -14.58
CA LEU A 93 -43.19 -56.24 -15.00
C LEU A 93 -42.79 -57.08 -13.79
N ILE A 94 -43.20 -58.35 -13.78
CA ILE A 94 -42.94 -59.27 -12.68
C ILE A 94 -41.79 -60.19 -13.08
N ILE A 95 -40.68 -60.12 -12.36
CA ILE A 95 -39.50 -60.96 -12.58
C ILE A 95 -39.41 -61.95 -11.43
N GLN A 96 -39.70 -63.21 -11.72
CA GLN A 96 -39.75 -64.29 -10.75
C GLN A 96 -38.45 -65.10 -10.79
N ALA A 97 -37.80 -65.26 -9.63
CA ALA A 97 -36.58 -66.02 -9.49
C ALA A 97 -36.81 -67.53 -9.62
N LYS A 98 -35.99 -68.19 -10.44
CA LYS A 98 -35.78 -69.65 -10.43
C LYS A 98 -34.48 -70.04 -9.73
N GLN A 99 -33.52 -69.13 -9.72
CA GLN A 99 -32.22 -69.23 -9.05
C GLN A 99 -31.88 -67.88 -8.39
N LYS A 100 -30.65 -67.70 -7.91
CA LYS A 100 -30.24 -66.47 -7.23
C LYS A 100 -30.33 -65.27 -8.19
N LEU A 101 -31.01 -64.22 -7.74
CA LEU A 101 -31.10 -62.94 -8.43
C LEU A 101 -30.50 -61.82 -7.58
N TYR A 102 -29.68 -61.00 -8.21
CA TYR A 102 -29.23 -59.72 -7.68
C TYR A 102 -29.94 -58.59 -8.41
N PHE A 103 -30.52 -57.67 -7.65
CA PHE A 103 -31.26 -56.53 -8.16
C PHE A 103 -30.50 -55.25 -7.79
N TYR A 104 -30.27 -54.37 -8.76
CA TYR A 104 -29.53 -53.14 -8.52
C TYR A 104 -30.17 -51.95 -9.26
N PRO A 105 -30.64 -50.92 -8.54
CA PRO A 105 -31.06 -49.68 -9.17
C PRO A 105 -29.84 -48.87 -9.59
N ILE A 106 -29.74 -48.51 -10.88
CA ILE A 106 -28.69 -47.60 -11.34
C ILE A 106 -29.18 -46.17 -11.13
N ILE A 107 -28.58 -45.45 -10.18
CA ILE A 107 -28.91 -44.03 -9.92
C ILE A 107 -27.79 -43.06 -10.31
N PHE A 108 -26.61 -43.57 -10.67
CA PHE A 108 -25.45 -42.80 -11.09
C PHE A 108 -25.17 -43.01 -12.57
N ASP A 109 -24.74 -41.95 -13.25
CA ASP A 109 -24.10 -42.00 -14.56
C ASP A 109 -22.59 -42.12 -14.34
N LEU A 110 -22.04 -43.34 -14.40
CA LEU A 110 -20.63 -43.64 -14.11
C LEU A 110 -19.63 -42.90 -15.02
N VAL A 111 -20.09 -42.22 -16.08
CA VAL A 111 -19.26 -41.35 -16.93
C VAL A 111 -19.21 -39.91 -16.42
N LYS A 112 -20.26 -39.45 -15.71
CA LYS A 112 -20.41 -38.06 -15.25
C LYS A 112 -20.20 -37.91 -13.75
N ASP A 113 -20.69 -38.87 -12.98
CA ASP A 113 -20.68 -38.83 -11.53
C ASP A 113 -19.34 -39.35 -11.02
N LYS A 114 -18.61 -38.47 -10.32
CA LYS A 114 -17.29 -38.79 -9.76
C LYS A 114 -17.40 -39.60 -8.46
N GLU A 115 -18.50 -39.44 -7.74
CA GLU A 115 -18.76 -40.11 -6.46
C GLU A 115 -19.92 -41.09 -6.59
N THR A 116 -19.76 -42.30 -6.04
CA THR A 116 -20.78 -43.36 -6.06
C THR A 116 -20.94 -44.00 -4.69
N PHE A 117 -22.08 -44.61 -4.43
CA PHE A 117 -22.37 -45.32 -3.19
C PHE A 117 -23.41 -46.43 -3.40
N GLU A 118 -23.66 -47.26 -2.38
CA GLU A 118 -24.72 -48.27 -2.47
C GLU A 118 -26.12 -47.63 -2.40
N PRO A 119 -26.93 -47.72 -3.48
CA PRO A 119 -28.21 -47.02 -3.56
C PRO A 119 -29.29 -47.72 -2.73
N LYS A 120 -29.86 -47.02 -1.75
CA LYS A 120 -31.02 -47.48 -0.95
C LYS A 120 -32.32 -46.86 -1.46
N THR A 121 -32.73 -47.20 -2.69
CA THR A 121 -33.97 -46.70 -3.30
C THR A 121 -34.72 -47.81 -4.04
N THR A 122 -36.04 -47.70 -4.07
CA THR A 122 -36.94 -48.53 -4.90
C THR A 122 -37.34 -47.82 -6.20
N ILE A 123 -36.98 -46.55 -6.39
CA ILE A 123 -37.32 -45.74 -7.55
C ILE A 123 -36.05 -45.46 -8.37
N SER A 124 -36.05 -45.84 -9.65
CA SER A 124 -34.96 -45.51 -10.58
C SER A 124 -35.45 -45.46 -12.03
N LYS A 125 -34.71 -44.75 -12.89
CA LYS A 125 -34.88 -44.80 -14.35
C LYS A 125 -34.29 -46.07 -14.97
N ARG A 126 -33.42 -46.77 -14.25
CA ARG A 126 -32.69 -47.95 -14.73
C ARG A 126 -32.52 -48.98 -13.64
N TRP A 127 -32.83 -50.23 -13.98
CA TRP A 127 -32.63 -51.38 -13.11
C TRP A 127 -31.84 -52.46 -13.83
N ILE A 128 -30.93 -53.09 -13.11
CA ILE A 128 -30.22 -54.28 -13.55
C ILE A 128 -30.67 -55.46 -12.69
N VAL A 129 -30.98 -56.56 -13.35
CA VAL A 129 -31.20 -57.87 -12.71
C VAL A 129 -30.16 -58.84 -13.23
N ILE A 130 -29.39 -59.42 -12.31
CA ILE A 130 -28.37 -60.43 -12.61
C ILE A 130 -28.84 -61.78 -12.07
N GLY A 131 -29.07 -62.72 -12.98
CA GLY A 131 -29.31 -64.12 -12.64
C GLY A 131 -28.02 -64.92 -12.67
N TYR A 132 -27.72 -65.61 -11.57
CA TYR A 132 -26.50 -66.38 -11.38
C TYR A 132 -26.74 -67.64 -10.54
N LYS A 133 -25.78 -68.57 -10.55
CA LYS A 133 -25.88 -69.85 -9.84
C LYS A 133 -25.15 -69.80 -8.49
N ASP A 134 -23.83 -69.70 -8.53
CA ASP A 134 -23.00 -69.82 -7.34
C ASP A 134 -22.45 -68.45 -6.90
N GLU A 135 -21.55 -67.85 -7.68
CA GLU A 135 -20.95 -66.52 -7.41
C GLU A 135 -21.58 -65.41 -8.27
N LEU A 136 -21.71 -64.19 -7.72
CA LEU A 136 -22.16 -63.03 -8.49
C LEU A 136 -21.07 -62.65 -9.51
N PRO A 137 -21.39 -62.58 -10.82
CA PRO A 137 -20.43 -62.14 -11.83
C PRO A 137 -20.03 -60.67 -11.61
N PHE A 138 -18.90 -60.26 -12.18
CA PHE A 138 -18.34 -58.90 -12.14
C PHE A 138 -17.68 -58.47 -10.82
N ILE A 139 -17.90 -59.16 -9.70
CA ILE A 139 -17.18 -58.92 -8.44
C ILE A 139 -16.02 -59.91 -8.33
N VAL A 140 -14.80 -59.41 -8.38
CA VAL A 140 -13.59 -60.21 -8.13
C VAL A 140 -12.99 -59.77 -6.81
N ASN A 141 -13.15 -60.59 -5.78
CA ASN A 141 -12.38 -60.44 -4.55
C ASN A 141 -10.98 -61.03 -4.76
N THR A 142 -10.07 -60.25 -5.38
CA THR A 142 -8.65 -60.58 -5.32
C THR A 142 -8.13 -60.18 -3.94
N ALA A 143 -7.63 -61.15 -3.17
CA ALA A 143 -6.88 -60.83 -1.95
C ALA A 143 -5.67 -59.96 -2.33
N TYR A 144 -5.52 -58.83 -1.62
CA TYR A 144 -4.39 -57.93 -1.81
C TYR A 144 -3.08 -58.69 -1.52
N ASN A 145 -2.17 -58.72 -2.49
CA ASN A 145 -0.85 -59.31 -2.30
C ASN A 145 0.11 -58.18 -1.92
N GLU A 146 0.68 -58.21 -0.71
CA GLU A 146 1.61 -57.19 -0.22
C GLU A 146 2.87 -57.03 -1.10
N LEU A 147 3.20 -58.04 -1.92
CA LEU A 147 4.31 -58.01 -2.88
C LEU A 147 3.92 -57.44 -4.25
N SER A 148 2.66 -57.06 -4.46
CA SER A 148 2.21 -56.50 -5.73
C SER A 148 2.61 -55.02 -5.87
N ILE A 149 3.22 -54.68 -6.99
CA ILE A 149 3.58 -53.30 -7.33
C ILE A 149 2.32 -52.62 -7.90
N ASN A 150 1.78 -51.65 -7.18
CA ASN A 150 0.66 -50.84 -7.66
C ASN A 150 1.18 -49.74 -8.59
N PHE A 151 0.85 -49.82 -9.88
CA PHE A 151 1.08 -48.72 -10.82
C PHE A 151 -0.18 -47.86 -10.85
N PRO A 152 -0.14 -46.63 -10.29
CA PRO A 152 -1.32 -45.77 -10.32
C PRO A 152 -1.57 -45.34 -11.76
N PHE A 153 -2.68 -45.83 -12.32
CA PHE A 153 -3.13 -45.49 -13.67
C PHE A 153 -4.04 -44.27 -13.60
N TYR A 154 -3.66 -43.20 -14.30
CA TYR A 154 -4.45 -41.98 -14.40
C TYR A 154 -4.93 -41.79 -15.84
N MET A 155 -6.24 -41.78 -16.05
CA MET A 155 -6.89 -41.44 -17.31
C MET A 155 -7.64 -40.11 -17.13
N ASP A 156 -7.08 -39.00 -17.62
CA ASP A 156 -7.66 -37.66 -17.50
C ASP A 156 -9.04 -37.53 -18.17
N THR A 157 -9.36 -38.39 -19.13
CA THR A 157 -10.60 -38.33 -19.92
C THR A 157 -11.73 -39.22 -19.39
N GLN A 158 -11.47 -40.10 -18.42
CA GLN A 158 -12.47 -40.98 -17.77
C GLN A 158 -12.04 -41.29 -16.33
N PRO A 159 -12.28 -40.38 -15.37
CA PRO A 159 -11.98 -40.65 -13.97
C PRO A 159 -12.84 -41.81 -13.46
N LEU A 160 -12.20 -42.79 -12.80
CA LEU A 160 -12.94 -43.85 -12.11
C LEU A 160 -13.78 -43.24 -10.97
N PRO A 161 -15.05 -43.66 -10.80
CA PRO A 161 -15.83 -43.21 -9.67
C PRO A 161 -15.21 -43.69 -8.36
N TYR A 162 -15.26 -42.86 -7.32
CA TYR A 162 -14.82 -43.21 -5.97
C TYR A 162 -16.00 -43.27 -5.00
N VAL A 163 -15.86 -44.06 -3.94
CA VAL A 163 -16.70 -43.96 -2.74
C VAL A 163 -16.09 -42.84 -1.90
N GLY A 164 -16.90 -41.85 -1.47
CA GLY A 164 -16.47 -40.62 -0.78
C GLY A 164 -15.67 -40.81 0.51
N GLY A 165 -15.73 -39.84 1.43
CA GLY A 165 -15.05 -39.96 2.73
C GLY A 165 -15.43 -41.27 3.44
N LEU A 166 -14.48 -41.91 4.14
CA LEU A 166 -14.73 -43.14 4.91
C LEU A 166 -14.75 -42.84 6.42
N ASP A 167 -15.61 -43.53 7.16
CA ASP A 167 -15.64 -43.45 8.62
C ASP A 167 -14.46 -44.23 9.21
N LEU A 168 -14.28 -44.16 10.54
CA LEU A 168 -13.20 -44.87 11.25
C LEU A 168 -13.25 -46.41 11.12
N LYS A 169 -14.35 -46.97 10.59
CA LYS A 169 -14.53 -48.40 10.34
C LYS A 169 -14.38 -48.76 8.85
N GLY A 170 -14.03 -47.79 8.00
CA GLY A 170 -13.87 -47.98 6.56
C GLY A 170 -15.20 -48.02 5.80
N ASN A 171 -16.32 -47.64 6.40
CA ASN A 171 -17.59 -47.53 5.69
C ASN A 171 -17.67 -46.17 4.97
N PRO A 172 -18.26 -46.10 3.77
CA PRO A 172 -18.56 -44.82 3.14
C PRO A 172 -19.39 -43.92 4.09
N VAL A 173 -18.86 -42.72 4.37
CA VAL A 173 -19.57 -41.64 5.05
C VAL A 173 -20.59 -41.11 4.06
N HIS A 174 -21.83 -41.48 4.30
CA HIS A 174 -22.95 -40.89 3.59
C HIS A 174 -23.15 -39.47 4.11
N ILE A 175 -22.54 -38.49 3.43
CA ILE A 175 -22.97 -37.10 3.50
C ILE A 175 -24.31 -37.05 2.78
N GLN A 176 -25.40 -37.40 3.48
CA GLN A 176 -26.71 -36.94 3.05
C GLN A 176 -26.64 -35.41 2.97
N ASN A 177 -27.46 -34.78 2.12
CA ASN A 177 -27.74 -33.35 2.22
C ASN A 177 -28.41 -33.08 3.58
N SER A 178 -27.64 -33.17 4.66
CA SER A 178 -28.11 -32.98 6.02
C SER A 178 -28.00 -31.50 6.33
N GLU A 179 -29.04 -31.00 6.98
CA GLU A 179 -29.16 -29.60 7.35
C GLU A 179 -28.01 -29.15 8.27
N ASP A 180 -27.35 -30.07 8.99
CA ASP A 180 -26.19 -29.79 9.83
C ASP A 180 -24.91 -29.42 9.04
N VAL A 181 -24.70 -30.00 7.85
CA VAL A 181 -23.59 -29.61 6.95
C VAL A 181 -23.81 -28.18 6.43
N HIS A 182 -25.04 -27.86 6.02
CA HIS A 182 -25.39 -26.52 5.57
C HIS A 182 -25.22 -25.50 6.70
N ALA A 183 -25.63 -25.87 7.91
CA ALA A 183 -25.46 -25.02 9.09
C ALA A 183 -23.99 -24.82 9.46
N TYR A 184 -23.15 -25.87 9.35
CA TYR A 184 -21.70 -25.75 9.55
C TYR A 184 -21.05 -24.82 8.51
N VAL A 185 -21.40 -24.95 7.22
CA VAL A 185 -20.90 -24.03 6.18
C VAL A 185 -21.30 -22.59 6.46
N LYS A 186 -22.55 -22.36 6.90
CA LYS A 186 -23.05 -21.04 7.31
C LYS A 186 -22.24 -20.46 8.47
N ILE A 187 -21.87 -21.27 9.47
CA ILE A 187 -21.03 -20.84 10.60
C ILE A 187 -19.66 -20.35 10.11
N LYS A 188 -19.02 -21.09 9.19
CA LYS A 188 -17.74 -20.66 8.58
C LYS A 188 -17.89 -19.32 7.85
N GLU A 189 -18.99 -19.13 7.14
CA GLU A 189 -19.29 -17.88 6.44
C GLU A 189 -19.51 -16.71 7.40
N LEU A 190 -20.30 -16.90 8.47
CA LEU A 190 -20.52 -15.89 9.50
C LEU A 190 -19.20 -15.46 10.15
N PHE A 191 -18.35 -16.43 10.50
CA PHE A 191 -17.03 -16.14 11.04
C PHE A 191 -16.16 -15.33 10.06
N LYS A 192 -16.12 -15.75 8.79
CA LYS A 192 -15.37 -15.05 7.72
C LYS A 192 -15.86 -13.61 7.51
N ASN A 193 -17.17 -13.40 7.61
CA ASN A 193 -17.81 -12.09 7.48
C ASN A 193 -17.77 -11.27 8.78
N LYS A 194 -16.99 -11.69 9.79
CA LYS A 194 -16.82 -11.02 11.09
C LYS A 194 -18.12 -10.88 11.90
N ARG A 195 -19.15 -11.66 11.57
CA ARG A 195 -20.43 -11.73 12.28
C ARG A 195 -20.30 -12.71 13.45
N TYR A 196 -19.45 -12.36 14.41
CA TYR A 196 -19.05 -13.27 15.48
C TYR A 196 -20.18 -13.61 16.45
N GLN A 197 -21.06 -12.66 16.74
CA GLN A 197 -22.23 -12.90 17.61
C GLN A 197 -23.19 -13.90 16.95
N ASP A 198 -23.56 -13.65 15.69
CA ASP A 198 -24.40 -14.57 14.92
C ASP A 198 -23.75 -15.95 14.77
N CYS A 199 -22.42 -16.01 14.62
CA CYS A 199 -21.67 -17.25 14.54
C CYS A 199 -21.85 -18.09 15.82
N ILE A 200 -21.77 -17.47 17.00
CA ILE A 200 -22.00 -18.15 18.29
C ILE A 200 -23.44 -18.67 18.38
N GLU A 201 -24.42 -17.82 18.06
CA GLU A 201 -25.83 -18.19 18.09
C GLU A 201 -26.14 -19.34 17.12
N GLN A 202 -25.56 -19.35 15.93
CA GLN A 202 -25.72 -20.47 15.00
C GLN A 202 -25.04 -21.75 15.51
N VAL A 203 -23.87 -21.67 16.14
CA VAL A 203 -23.25 -22.84 16.77
C VAL A 203 -24.18 -23.45 17.83
N ASP A 204 -24.73 -22.62 18.71
CA ASP A 204 -25.59 -23.09 19.81
C ASP A 204 -26.87 -23.74 19.26
N ASN A 205 -27.51 -23.11 18.27
CA ASN A 205 -28.67 -23.69 17.58
C ASN A 205 -28.35 -25.05 16.93
N VAL A 206 -27.18 -25.20 16.29
CA VAL A 206 -26.80 -26.46 15.63
C VAL A 206 -26.57 -27.56 16.66
N LEU A 207 -25.92 -27.25 17.78
CA LEU A 207 -25.67 -28.23 18.84
C LEU A 207 -26.96 -28.67 19.53
N GLU A 208 -27.97 -27.79 19.62
CA GLU A 208 -29.30 -28.11 20.14
C GLU A 208 -30.13 -28.96 19.15
N LEU A 209 -30.18 -28.57 17.87
CA LEU A 209 -30.96 -29.27 16.85
C LEU A 209 -30.33 -30.60 16.42
N TYR A 210 -28.99 -30.67 16.44
CA TYR A 210 -28.20 -31.81 15.97
C TYR A 210 -27.20 -32.27 17.05
N PRO A 211 -27.68 -32.79 18.19
CA PRO A 211 -26.83 -33.14 19.33
C PRO A 211 -25.86 -34.30 19.06
N ASN A 212 -26.00 -35.01 17.93
CA ASN A 212 -25.11 -36.08 17.49
C ASN A 212 -24.33 -35.72 16.20
N THR A 213 -24.25 -34.43 15.86
CA THR A 213 -23.47 -33.99 14.69
C THR A 213 -22.01 -34.41 14.80
N LEU A 214 -21.38 -34.68 13.66
CA LEU A 214 -19.95 -35.02 13.59
C LEU A 214 -19.05 -33.78 13.74
N PHE A 215 -19.59 -32.56 13.60
CA PHE A 215 -18.83 -31.31 13.63
C PHE A 215 -18.66 -30.72 15.05
N LYS A 216 -18.88 -31.48 16.12
CA LYS A 216 -18.91 -30.94 17.49
C LYS A 216 -17.64 -30.18 17.86
N SER A 217 -16.47 -30.75 17.56
CA SER A 217 -15.20 -30.08 17.86
C SER A 217 -15.06 -28.82 17.03
N GLU A 218 -15.32 -28.86 15.72
CA GLU A 218 -15.23 -27.68 14.87
C GLU A 218 -16.20 -26.56 15.26
N LEU A 219 -17.44 -26.92 15.63
CA LEU A 219 -18.44 -25.97 16.12
C LEU A 219 -17.97 -25.27 17.40
N LEU A 220 -17.46 -26.04 18.38
CA LEU A 220 -16.90 -25.49 19.61
C LEU A 220 -15.68 -24.62 19.34
N TYR A 221 -14.81 -25.02 18.41
CA TYR A 221 -13.66 -24.24 17.96
C TYR A 221 -14.07 -22.89 17.35
N TYR A 222 -15.08 -22.85 16.46
CA TYR A 222 -15.61 -21.59 15.92
C TYR A 222 -16.26 -20.71 16.99
N LYS A 223 -16.94 -21.31 17.99
CA LYS A 223 -17.48 -20.59 19.14
C LYS A 223 -16.36 -19.92 19.94
N ILE A 224 -15.31 -20.65 20.31
CA ILE A 224 -14.15 -20.13 21.04
C ILE A 224 -13.49 -18.97 20.26
N LYS A 225 -13.25 -19.15 18.96
CA LYS A 225 -12.65 -18.09 18.11
C LYS A 225 -13.54 -16.85 18.04
N SER A 226 -14.85 -17.03 17.93
CA SER A 226 -15.80 -15.92 17.89
C SER A 226 -15.82 -15.16 19.21
N LEU A 227 -15.86 -15.86 20.34
CA LEU A 227 -15.77 -15.29 21.68
C LEU A 227 -14.46 -14.51 21.86
N PHE A 228 -13.34 -15.05 21.38
CA PHE A 228 -12.05 -14.37 21.45
C PHE A 228 -12.04 -13.06 20.64
N LYS A 229 -12.66 -13.04 19.45
CA LYS A 229 -12.81 -11.82 18.64
C LYS A 229 -13.71 -10.77 19.30
N LEU A 230 -14.69 -11.21 20.08
CA LEU A 230 -15.54 -10.36 20.90
C LEU A 230 -14.90 -9.97 22.24
N LYS A 231 -13.67 -10.43 22.52
CA LYS A 231 -12.94 -10.21 23.79
C LYS A 231 -13.67 -10.74 25.03
N ALA A 232 -14.52 -11.76 24.86
CA ALA A 232 -15.21 -12.46 25.95
C ALA A 232 -14.26 -13.49 26.59
N TYR A 233 -13.18 -13.02 27.22
CA TYR A 233 -12.05 -13.84 27.66
C TYR A 233 -12.42 -14.92 28.68
N ASP A 234 -13.34 -14.63 29.60
CA ASP A 234 -13.83 -15.63 30.57
C ASP A 234 -14.48 -16.83 29.87
N SER A 235 -15.36 -16.57 28.90
CA SER A 235 -16.00 -17.62 28.11
C SER A 235 -15.00 -18.36 27.21
N VAL A 236 -13.98 -17.67 26.68
CA VAL A 236 -12.89 -18.35 25.95
C VAL A 236 -12.19 -19.34 26.86
N ILE A 237 -11.86 -18.96 28.10
CA ILE A 237 -11.21 -19.84 29.07
C ILE A 237 -12.10 -21.05 29.39
N GLU A 238 -13.38 -20.83 29.66
CA GLU A 238 -14.36 -21.90 29.95
C GLU A 238 -14.45 -22.92 28.80
N PHE A 239 -14.79 -22.46 27.59
CA PHE A 239 -14.98 -23.35 26.45
C PHE A 239 -13.66 -23.97 25.96
N SER A 240 -12.52 -23.28 26.12
CA SER A 240 -11.22 -23.87 25.78
C SER A 240 -10.82 -25.00 26.71
N LYS A 241 -11.15 -24.93 28.01
CA LYS A 241 -10.94 -26.05 28.94
C LYS A 241 -11.76 -27.27 28.55
N ILE A 242 -13.03 -27.07 28.17
CA ILE A 242 -13.90 -28.13 27.65
C ILE A 242 -13.28 -28.73 26.39
N PHE A 243 -12.87 -27.89 25.43
CA PHE A 243 -12.27 -28.34 24.19
C PHE A 243 -11.01 -29.18 24.40
N ILE A 244 -10.08 -28.71 25.25
CA ILE A 244 -8.83 -29.43 25.54
C ILE A 244 -9.11 -30.76 26.24
N HIS A 245 -10.15 -30.84 27.08
CA HIS A 245 -10.52 -32.05 27.78
C HIS A 245 -11.20 -33.08 26.87
N GLU A 246 -12.18 -32.66 26.08
CA GLU A 246 -13.00 -33.55 25.25
C GLU A 246 -12.34 -33.91 23.92
N TYR A 247 -11.54 -33.01 23.35
CA TYR A 247 -10.96 -33.12 22.01
C TYR A 247 -9.44 -32.98 22.03
N SER A 248 -8.77 -33.61 23.01
CA SER A 248 -7.32 -33.49 23.24
C SER A 248 -6.42 -33.90 22.04
N SER A 249 -6.97 -34.64 21.07
CA SER A 249 -6.27 -35.09 19.87
C SER A 249 -6.66 -34.30 18.60
N ASP A 250 -7.47 -33.25 18.74
CA ASP A 250 -7.90 -32.41 17.63
C ASP A 250 -6.74 -31.56 17.08
N GLU A 251 -6.70 -31.36 15.77
CA GLU A 251 -5.64 -30.59 15.10
C GLU A 251 -5.59 -29.12 15.52
N ASN A 252 -6.69 -28.59 16.08
CA ASN A 252 -6.84 -27.20 16.49
C ASN A 252 -6.32 -26.91 17.91
N ILE A 253 -5.88 -27.93 18.65
CA ILE A 253 -5.34 -27.78 20.02
C ILE A 253 -4.26 -26.68 20.15
N PRO A 254 -3.30 -26.52 19.22
CA PRO A 254 -2.30 -25.45 19.34
C PRO A 254 -2.91 -24.05 19.30
N GLU A 255 -3.95 -23.82 18.50
CA GLU A 255 -4.64 -22.52 18.50
C GLU A 255 -5.45 -22.35 19.79
N ILE A 256 -6.16 -23.39 20.24
CA ILE A 256 -6.92 -23.32 21.49
C ILE A 256 -6.01 -23.02 22.69
N LEU A 257 -4.84 -23.66 22.79
CA LEU A 257 -3.81 -23.36 23.80
C LEU A 257 -3.32 -21.91 23.72
N LEU A 258 -3.16 -21.37 22.51
CA LEU A 258 -2.85 -19.96 22.32
C LEU A 258 -3.98 -19.05 22.83
N LEU A 259 -5.23 -19.30 22.41
CA LEU A 259 -6.37 -18.46 22.73
C LEU A 259 -6.65 -18.44 24.24
N ILE A 260 -6.57 -19.59 24.91
CA ILE A 260 -6.74 -19.67 26.36
C ILE A 260 -5.59 -18.94 27.10
N ALA A 261 -4.33 -19.12 26.67
CA ALA A 261 -3.19 -18.42 27.27
C ALA A 261 -3.33 -16.90 27.16
N VAL A 262 -3.72 -16.40 25.98
CA VAL A 262 -3.94 -14.97 25.74
C VAL A 262 -5.12 -14.46 26.56
N SER A 263 -6.18 -15.25 26.70
CA SER A 263 -7.35 -14.86 27.50
C SER A 263 -7.03 -14.75 28.99
N TYR A 264 -6.26 -15.70 29.54
CA TYR A 264 -5.74 -15.59 30.90
C TYR A 264 -4.86 -14.36 31.10
N TYR A 265 -3.95 -14.09 30.15
CA TYR A 265 -3.13 -12.87 30.17
C TYR A 265 -3.99 -11.61 30.15
N LYS A 266 -4.99 -11.50 29.27
CA LYS A 266 -5.86 -10.32 29.20
C LYS A 266 -6.75 -10.14 30.43
N ASN A 267 -6.99 -11.21 31.20
CA ASN A 267 -7.64 -11.16 32.50
C ASN A 267 -6.67 -10.90 33.68
N GLY A 268 -5.37 -10.70 33.43
CA GLY A 268 -4.37 -10.44 34.48
C GLY A 268 -3.93 -11.70 35.25
N LEU A 269 -4.33 -12.89 34.80
CA LEU A 269 -3.98 -14.18 35.40
C LEU A 269 -2.69 -14.72 34.77
N TYR A 270 -1.57 -14.04 35.03
CA TYR A 270 -0.29 -14.32 34.38
C TYR A 270 0.26 -15.73 34.64
N GLY A 271 0.05 -16.29 35.84
CA GLY A 271 0.51 -17.64 36.17
C GLY A 271 -0.18 -18.72 35.33
N ASP A 272 -1.50 -18.62 35.15
CA ASP A 272 -2.25 -19.51 34.27
C ASP A 272 -1.87 -19.31 32.80
N ALA A 273 -1.70 -18.05 32.37
CA ALA A 273 -1.24 -17.73 31.03
C ALA A 273 0.12 -18.41 30.74
N ASP A 274 1.04 -18.34 31.70
CA ASP A 274 2.35 -18.97 31.62
C ASP A 274 2.25 -20.48 31.41
N TYR A 275 1.42 -21.15 32.20
CA TYR A 275 1.18 -22.59 32.07
C TYR A 275 0.73 -22.97 30.67
N PHE A 276 -0.26 -22.28 30.09
CA PHE A 276 -0.77 -22.60 28.75
C PHE A 276 0.21 -22.21 27.63
N PHE A 277 0.96 -21.12 27.79
CA PHE A 277 2.06 -20.81 26.87
C PHE A 277 3.16 -21.88 26.89
N ASP A 278 3.54 -22.37 28.06
CA ASP A 278 4.58 -23.38 28.19
C ASP A 278 4.14 -24.72 27.57
N ARG A 279 2.88 -25.10 27.73
CA ARG A 279 2.29 -26.23 27.00
C ARG A 279 2.33 -26.04 25.49
N LEU A 280 1.88 -24.87 24.99
CA LEU A 280 1.95 -24.55 23.56
C LEU A 280 3.38 -24.66 23.00
N PHE A 281 4.37 -24.14 23.73
CA PHE A 281 5.77 -24.13 23.27
C PHE A 281 6.46 -25.48 23.39
N SER A 282 6.04 -26.35 24.31
CA SER A 282 6.64 -27.68 24.51
C SER A 282 5.95 -28.77 23.68
N GLU A 283 4.62 -28.77 23.63
CA GLU A 283 3.81 -29.78 22.93
C GLU A 283 3.69 -29.48 21.42
N HIS A 284 3.75 -28.19 21.02
CA HIS A 284 3.44 -27.76 19.65
C HIS A 284 4.41 -26.71 19.07
N GLN A 285 5.70 -26.84 19.35
CA GLN A 285 6.75 -25.86 18.99
C GLN A 285 6.79 -25.45 17.51
N ASP A 286 6.41 -26.38 16.61
CA ASP A 286 6.47 -26.20 15.15
C ASP A 286 5.20 -25.58 14.57
N SER A 287 4.13 -25.49 15.36
CA SER A 287 2.89 -24.85 14.93
C SER A 287 3.08 -23.35 14.69
N ILE A 288 2.33 -22.80 13.73
CA ILE A 288 2.28 -21.34 13.53
C ILE A 288 1.76 -20.62 14.78
N PHE A 289 0.90 -21.28 15.57
CA PHE A 289 0.34 -20.77 16.81
C PHE A 289 1.37 -20.63 17.92
N ALA A 290 2.38 -21.51 18.00
CA ALA A 290 3.52 -21.30 18.89
C ALA A 290 4.31 -20.04 18.50
N LYS A 291 4.38 -19.68 17.22
CA LYS A 291 5.06 -18.46 16.77
C LYS A 291 4.26 -17.20 17.13
N TRP A 292 2.94 -17.24 16.98
CA TRP A 292 2.04 -16.22 17.54
C TRP A 292 2.12 -16.15 19.06
N GLY A 293 2.24 -17.30 19.73
CA GLY A 293 2.41 -17.38 21.18
C GLY A 293 3.64 -16.65 21.66
N TYR A 294 4.78 -16.71 20.95
CA TYR A 294 5.93 -15.88 21.28
C TYR A 294 5.61 -14.38 21.19
N ILE A 295 4.79 -13.94 20.24
CA ILE A 295 4.39 -12.52 20.17
C ILE A 295 3.57 -12.17 21.41
N TYR A 296 2.52 -12.93 21.73
CA TYR A 296 1.67 -12.61 22.88
C TYR A 296 2.36 -12.77 24.24
N LYS A 297 3.29 -13.73 24.37
CA LYS A 297 4.15 -13.85 25.55
C LYS A 297 5.08 -12.63 25.67
N GLY A 298 5.53 -12.11 24.53
CA GLY A 298 6.26 -10.85 24.45
C GLY A 298 5.40 -9.65 24.88
N ASP A 299 4.15 -9.56 24.40
CA ASP A 299 3.18 -8.52 24.79
C ASP A 299 2.94 -8.55 26.31
N MET A 300 2.72 -9.74 26.88
CA MET A 300 2.57 -9.93 28.32
C MET A 300 3.81 -9.47 29.11
N ALA A 301 5.02 -9.82 28.64
CA ALA A 301 6.25 -9.35 29.26
C ALA A 301 6.43 -7.83 29.13
N ASN A 302 6.02 -7.25 27.99
CA ASN A 302 6.10 -5.82 27.74
C ASN A 302 5.20 -5.02 28.68
N ASP A 303 3.95 -5.47 28.85
CA ASP A 303 2.99 -4.85 29.76
C ASP A 303 3.45 -4.95 31.22
N GLY A 304 4.20 -6.02 31.57
CA GLY A 304 4.86 -6.16 32.87
C GLY A 304 6.15 -5.33 33.03
N GLY A 305 6.53 -4.52 32.05
CA GLY A 305 7.77 -3.71 32.05
C GLY A 305 9.06 -4.51 31.79
N GLU A 306 8.95 -5.80 31.45
CA GLU A 306 10.08 -6.70 31.21
C GLU A 306 10.60 -6.62 29.78
N TYR A 307 10.96 -5.42 29.33
CA TYR A 307 11.28 -5.13 27.93
C TYR A 307 12.35 -6.03 27.29
N LYS A 308 13.36 -6.46 28.07
CA LYS A 308 14.39 -7.39 27.58
C LYS A 308 13.80 -8.77 27.25
N LYS A 309 12.87 -9.27 28.08
CA LYS A 309 12.16 -10.53 27.83
C LYS A 309 11.21 -10.37 26.63
N ALA A 310 10.46 -9.27 26.57
CA ALA A 310 9.58 -8.96 25.43
C ALA A 310 10.35 -9.01 24.10
N LYS A 311 11.46 -8.28 24.01
CA LYS A 311 12.35 -8.28 22.83
C LYS A 311 12.87 -9.67 22.48
N LYS A 312 13.20 -10.51 23.46
CA LYS A 312 13.65 -11.90 23.22
C LYS A 312 12.54 -12.72 22.55
N TYR A 313 11.32 -12.63 23.06
CA TYR A 313 10.19 -13.37 22.51
C TYR A 313 9.79 -12.87 21.11
N TYR A 314 9.72 -11.56 20.89
CA TYR A 314 9.44 -11.03 19.55
C TYR A 314 10.50 -11.43 18.52
N ASN A 315 11.80 -11.38 18.88
CA ASN A 315 12.85 -11.87 17.98
C ASN A 315 12.73 -13.38 17.73
N LYS A 316 12.35 -14.17 18.74
CA LYS A 316 12.10 -15.61 18.56
C LYS A 316 10.97 -15.85 17.56
N ALA A 317 9.87 -15.10 17.65
CA ALA A 317 8.78 -15.15 16.66
C ALA A 317 9.26 -14.80 15.25
N LEU A 318 9.99 -13.68 15.11
CA LEU A 318 10.47 -13.17 13.83
C LEU A 318 11.46 -14.12 13.14
N LEU A 319 12.38 -14.73 13.91
CA LEU A 319 13.45 -15.58 13.36
C LEU A 319 13.01 -17.02 13.11
N SER A 320 11.94 -17.50 13.75
CA SER A 320 11.49 -18.90 13.65
C SER A 320 10.24 -19.10 12.80
N THR A 321 9.77 -18.06 12.11
CA THR A 321 8.57 -18.13 11.25
C THR A 321 8.91 -18.01 9.77
N LYS A 322 8.12 -18.68 8.92
CA LYS A 322 8.06 -18.44 7.47
C LYS A 322 6.82 -17.64 7.06
N SER A 323 5.88 -17.43 8.00
CA SER A 323 4.66 -16.66 7.74
C SER A 323 4.96 -15.16 7.76
N ILE A 324 4.61 -14.49 6.67
CA ILE A 324 4.74 -13.02 6.54
C ILE A 324 3.89 -12.32 7.61
N ASP A 325 2.73 -12.88 7.98
CA ASP A 325 1.83 -12.28 8.99
C ASP A 325 2.46 -12.26 10.37
N VAL A 326 3.05 -13.39 10.78
CA VAL A 326 3.77 -13.50 12.06
C VAL A 326 5.01 -12.62 12.06
N ALA A 327 5.76 -12.61 10.94
CA ALA A 327 6.96 -11.78 10.82
C ALA A 327 6.63 -10.28 10.90
N ALA A 328 5.56 -9.84 10.22
CA ALA A 328 5.10 -8.46 10.25
C ALA A 328 4.63 -8.06 11.66
N ALA A 329 3.85 -8.91 12.34
CA ALA A 329 3.40 -8.65 13.70
C ALA A 329 4.56 -8.58 14.71
N ALA A 330 5.52 -9.52 14.63
CA ALA A 330 6.71 -9.50 15.47
C ALA A 330 7.59 -8.27 15.20
N ALA A 331 7.79 -7.91 13.93
CA ALA A 331 8.53 -6.73 13.54
C ALA A 331 7.82 -5.44 14.01
N PHE A 332 6.49 -5.39 13.96
CA PHE A 332 5.72 -4.25 14.43
C PHE A 332 5.92 -4.04 15.94
N ARG A 333 5.82 -5.10 16.75
CA ARG A 333 6.12 -5.04 18.19
C ARG A 333 7.57 -4.65 18.49
N LEU A 334 8.52 -5.13 17.69
CA LEU A 334 9.92 -4.74 17.82
C LEU A 334 10.17 -3.27 17.43
N ALA A 335 9.44 -2.75 16.44
CA ALA A 335 9.49 -1.36 16.06
C ALA A 335 8.93 -0.47 17.19
N ASP A 336 7.76 -0.82 17.70
CA ASP A 336 7.07 -0.12 18.79
C ASP A 336 7.91 -0.08 20.07
N LEU A 337 8.45 -1.23 20.47
CA LEU A 337 9.37 -1.33 21.61
C LEU A 337 10.65 -0.51 21.39
N ALA A 338 11.20 -0.52 20.17
CA ALA A 338 12.38 0.26 19.85
C ALA A 338 12.10 1.78 19.88
N ILE A 339 10.93 2.23 19.44
CA ILE A 339 10.49 3.64 19.55
C ILE A 339 10.38 4.04 21.01
N THR A 340 9.70 3.24 21.82
CA THR A 340 9.53 3.46 23.27
C THR A 340 10.88 3.57 24.00
N GLN A 341 11.90 2.84 23.54
CA GLN A 341 13.26 2.87 24.10
C GLN A 341 14.18 3.93 23.48
N GLY A 342 13.69 4.75 22.55
CA GLY A 342 14.50 5.72 21.81
C GLY A 342 15.51 5.10 20.82
N GLU A 343 15.39 3.80 20.52
CA GLU A 343 16.23 3.06 19.57
C GLU A 343 15.77 3.28 18.10
N TYR A 344 15.62 4.53 17.66
CA TYR A 344 14.98 4.87 16.37
C TYR A 344 15.63 4.23 15.13
N SER A 345 16.96 4.07 15.12
CA SER A 345 17.67 3.39 14.04
C SER A 345 17.22 1.93 13.88
N ARG A 346 16.90 1.25 14.98
CA ARG A 346 16.36 -0.13 14.96
C ARG A 346 14.89 -0.13 14.57
N ALA A 347 14.09 0.79 15.10
CA ALA A 347 12.70 0.93 14.72
C ALA A 347 12.53 1.08 13.21
N LYS A 348 13.34 1.95 12.59
CA LYS A 348 13.40 2.14 11.12
C LYS A 348 13.60 0.82 10.37
N ILE A 349 14.52 -0.04 10.82
CA ILE A 349 14.79 -1.33 10.16
C ILE A 349 13.54 -2.21 10.17
N TYR A 350 12.85 -2.30 11.30
CA TYR A 350 11.65 -3.12 11.41
C TYR A 350 10.47 -2.54 10.61
N ILE A 351 10.27 -1.22 10.66
CA ILE A 351 9.26 -0.53 9.85
C ILE A 351 9.51 -0.75 8.35
N ASP A 352 10.74 -0.51 7.87
CA ASP A 352 11.09 -0.68 6.47
C ASP A 352 10.91 -2.15 6.00
N LYS A 353 11.16 -3.13 6.87
CA LYS A 353 10.89 -4.55 6.57
C LYS A 353 9.40 -4.84 6.41
N ILE A 354 8.54 -4.28 7.27
CA ILE A 354 7.08 -4.44 7.17
C ILE A 354 6.58 -3.79 5.88
N LEU A 355 7.01 -2.54 5.60
CA LEU A 355 6.65 -1.82 4.37
C LEU A 355 7.04 -2.60 3.11
N HIS A 356 8.20 -3.28 3.12
CA HIS A 356 8.63 -4.07 1.98
C HIS A 356 7.86 -5.39 1.82
N ALA A 357 7.59 -6.10 2.92
CA ALA A 357 6.99 -7.44 2.88
C ALA A 357 5.45 -7.43 2.86
N LYS A 358 4.82 -6.49 3.58
CA LYS A 358 3.37 -6.40 3.76
C LYS A 358 2.96 -4.99 4.18
N ASP A 359 3.06 -4.01 3.29
CA ASP A 359 2.67 -2.60 3.53
C ASP A 359 1.25 -2.43 4.09
N ARG A 360 0.30 -3.26 3.63
CA ARG A 360 -1.09 -3.29 4.10
C ARG A 360 -1.23 -3.56 5.61
N TYR A 361 -0.22 -4.15 6.24
CA TYR A 361 -0.24 -4.44 7.67
C TYR A 361 -0.55 -3.19 8.51
N PHE A 362 0.01 -2.03 8.16
CA PHE A 362 -0.27 -0.78 8.87
C PHE A 362 -1.72 -0.32 8.72
N TYR A 363 -2.37 -0.58 7.59
CA TYR A 363 -3.79 -0.29 7.41
C TYR A 363 -4.69 -1.27 8.16
N ASP A 364 -4.38 -2.57 8.10
CA ASP A 364 -5.14 -3.61 8.81
C ASP A 364 -5.04 -3.42 10.35
N HIS A 365 -3.98 -2.76 10.82
CA HIS A 365 -3.72 -2.38 12.23
C HIS A 365 -3.71 -0.85 12.43
N TYR A 366 -4.63 -0.13 11.77
CA TYR A 366 -4.61 1.34 11.70
C TYR A 366 -4.49 2.06 13.05
N PHE A 367 -5.21 1.61 14.09
CA PHE A 367 -5.18 2.29 15.40
C PHE A 367 -3.78 2.24 16.03
N ASP A 368 -3.16 1.06 16.08
CA ASP A 368 -1.81 0.89 16.62
C ASP A 368 -0.79 1.62 15.73
N ALA A 369 -0.96 1.57 14.41
CA ALA A 369 -0.10 2.28 13.47
C ALA A 369 -0.22 3.81 13.61
N LYS A 370 -1.40 4.34 13.92
CA LYS A 370 -1.64 5.76 14.19
C LYS A 370 -0.88 6.20 15.43
N GLN A 371 -0.90 5.41 16.51
CA GLN A 371 -0.11 5.70 17.71
C GLN A 371 1.39 5.70 17.39
N MET A 372 1.88 4.67 16.70
CA MET A 372 3.28 4.58 16.27
C MET A 372 3.72 5.79 15.43
N MET A 373 2.86 6.27 14.51
CA MET A 373 3.16 7.47 13.72
C MET A 373 3.28 8.71 14.60
N GLN A 374 2.42 8.88 15.61
CA GLN A 374 2.51 10.01 16.54
C GLN A 374 3.78 9.95 17.38
N ASP A 375 4.12 8.80 17.93
CA ASP A 375 5.35 8.62 18.71
C ASP A 375 6.61 8.93 17.87
N LEU A 376 6.60 8.54 16.59
CA LEU A 376 7.65 8.89 15.64
C LEU A 376 7.71 10.40 15.36
N VAL A 377 6.57 11.07 15.21
CA VAL A 377 6.49 12.51 14.96
C VAL A 377 6.99 13.31 16.16
N ASP A 378 6.60 12.93 17.37
CA ASP A 378 7.08 13.53 18.62
C ASP A 378 8.60 13.36 18.78
N ALA A 379 9.11 12.20 18.36
CA ALA A 379 10.54 11.91 18.26
C ALA A 379 11.25 12.54 17.03
N LYS A 380 10.55 13.38 16.25
CA LYS A 380 11.04 14.03 15.02
C LYS A 380 11.50 13.07 13.91
N GLN A 381 11.07 11.80 13.95
CA GLN A 381 11.30 10.77 12.93
C GLN A 381 10.27 10.87 11.78
N TYR A 382 10.16 12.06 11.18
CA TYR A 382 9.10 12.39 10.22
C TYR A 382 9.07 11.47 8.99
N LEU A 383 10.24 11.01 8.53
CA LEU A 383 10.31 10.14 7.34
C LEU A 383 9.66 8.78 7.58
N GLN A 384 9.85 8.20 8.77
CA GLN A 384 9.27 6.90 9.11
C GLN A 384 7.76 7.02 9.30
N ALA A 385 7.30 8.06 10.00
CA ALA A 385 5.86 8.35 10.14
C ALA A 385 5.20 8.53 8.76
N ALA A 386 5.79 9.36 7.89
CA ALA A 386 5.30 9.58 6.53
C ALA A 386 5.24 8.30 5.68
N LYS A 387 6.21 7.41 5.80
CA LYS A 387 6.20 6.12 5.07
C LYS A 387 5.06 5.20 5.53
N ILE A 388 4.79 5.15 6.84
CA ILE A 388 3.66 4.40 7.38
C ILE A 388 2.35 5.00 6.87
N ASP A 389 2.23 6.33 6.90
CA ASP A 389 1.06 7.05 6.43
C ASP A 389 0.80 6.86 4.92
N GLU A 390 1.86 6.91 4.12
CA GLU A 390 1.83 6.61 2.67
C GLU A 390 1.28 5.19 2.42
N ALA A 391 1.70 4.20 3.22
CA ALA A 391 1.21 2.83 3.14
C ALA A 391 -0.26 2.70 3.57
N ILE A 392 -0.70 3.42 4.60
CA ILE A 392 -2.09 3.45 5.05
C ILE A 392 -3.00 4.06 3.96
N LEU A 393 -2.62 5.23 3.42
CA LEU A 393 -3.39 5.95 2.40
C LEU A 393 -3.55 5.18 1.08
N LYS A 394 -2.69 4.18 0.81
CA LYS A 394 -2.82 3.29 -0.34
C LYS A 394 -4.08 2.41 -0.27
N TYR A 395 -4.54 2.07 0.93
CA TYR A 395 -5.66 1.16 1.17
C TYR A 395 -6.88 1.86 1.80
N MET A 396 -6.70 3.06 2.34
CA MET A 396 -7.77 3.84 2.95
C MET A 396 -8.73 4.41 1.90
N SER A 397 -10.04 4.24 2.13
CA SER A 397 -11.09 4.87 1.33
C SER A 397 -11.06 6.39 1.47
N LYS A 398 -11.33 7.12 0.39
CA LYS A 398 -11.48 8.58 0.42
C LYS A 398 -12.65 9.07 1.29
N HIS A 399 -13.61 8.19 1.56
CA HIS A 399 -14.76 8.47 2.43
C HIS A 399 -14.50 8.11 3.89
N HIS A 400 -13.30 7.62 4.23
CA HIS A 400 -12.93 7.36 5.61
C HIS A 400 -12.68 8.69 6.33
N ASP A 401 -13.20 8.84 7.55
CA ASP A 401 -13.14 10.09 8.31
C ASP A 401 -11.70 10.62 8.47
N ASP A 402 -10.75 9.72 8.72
CA ASP A 402 -9.34 10.09 8.88
C ASP A 402 -8.58 10.37 7.54
N TYR A 403 -9.18 10.12 6.37
CA TYR A 403 -8.43 10.20 5.09
C TYR A 403 -7.87 11.60 4.82
N GLU A 404 -8.67 12.64 5.08
CA GLU A 404 -8.22 14.03 4.93
C GLU A 404 -7.05 14.33 5.86
N TYR A 405 -7.16 13.93 7.14
CA TYR A 405 -6.13 14.12 8.15
C TYR A 405 -4.81 13.42 7.78
N ASN A 406 -4.89 12.16 7.34
CA ASN A 406 -3.74 11.37 6.90
C ASN A 406 -3.09 12.00 5.64
N LEU A 407 -3.87 12.42 4.64
CA LEU A 407 -3.30 13.07 3.46
C LEU A 407 -2.59 14.38 3.80
N ARG A 408 -3.15 15.18 4.72
CA ARG A 408 -2.49 16.40 5.22
C ARG A 408 -1.18 16.06 5.94
N SER A 409 -1.20 15.03 6.77
CA SER A 409 -0.07 14.64 7.63
C SER A 409 1.10 14.14 6.79
N LEU A 410 0.81 13.31 5.78
CA LEU A 410 1.79 12.87 4.80
C LEU A 410 2.54 14.04 4.16
N GLY A 411 1.82 15.04 3.65
CA GLY A 411 2.43 16.21 3.01
C GLY A 411 3.33 17.01 3.97
N ILE A 412 2.81 17.29 5.17
CA ILE A 412 3.51 18.08 6.18
C ILE A 412 4.72 17.35 6.74
N TRP A 413 4.61 16.06 7.04
CA TRP A 413 5.73 15.27 7.55
C TRP A 413 6.82 15.11 6.49
N LEU A 414 6.47 14.86 5.23
CA LEU A 414 7.45 14.81 4.14
C LEU A 414 8.15 16.17 3.96
N ALA A 415 7.45 17.29 4.14
CA ALA A 415 8.04 18.63 4.04
C ALA A 415 9.18 18.86 5.03
N LYS A 416 9.15 18.18 6.18
CA LYS A 416 10.20 18.21 7.22
C LYS A 416 11.38 17.27 6.96
N THR A 417 11.39 16.59 5.80
CA THR A 417 12.46 15.66 5.39
C THR A 417 13.13 16.15 4.11
N ASP A 418 14.12 15.40 3.59
CA ASP A 418 14.73 15.65 2.28
C ASP A 418 13.80 15.27 1.10
N GLN A 419 12.65 14.66 1.37
CA GLN A 419 11.69 14.21 0.35
C GLN A 419 10.80 15.36 -0.17
N LYS A 420 11.39 16.52 -0.48
CA LYS A 420 10.67 17.75 -0.86
C LYS A 420 9.72 17.58 -2.05
N LYS A 421 10.15 16.81 -3.07
CA LYS A 421 9.32 16.52 -4.25
C LYS A 421 8.07 15.70 -3.90
N LYS A 422 8.22 14.68 -3.05
CA LYS A 422 7.08 13.89 -2.57
C LYS A 422 6.15 14.73 -1.69
N ALA A 423 6.72 15.60 -0.85
CA ALA A 423 5.95 16.53 -0.03
C ALA A 423 5.05 17.43 -0.89
N LEU A 424 5.62 18.10 -1.90
CA LEU A 424 4.86 18.93 -2.84
C LEU A 424 3.75 18.12 -3.54
N SER A 425 4.06 16.91 -4.02
CA SER A 425 3.06 16.05 -4.64
C SER A 425 1.90 15.69 -3.71
N ALA A 426 2.16 15.47 -2.42
CA ALA A 426 1.12 15.16 -1.43
C ALA A 426 0.30 16.40 -1.06
N LEU A 427 0.94 17.56 -0.89
CA LEU A 427 0.27 18.84 -0.60
C LEU A 427 -0.61 19.29 -1.78
N ASP A 428 -0.11 19.17 -3.02
CA ASP A 428 -0.88 19.45 -4.24
C ASP A 428 -2.09 18.51 -4.37
N ARG A 429 -1.90 17.23 -4.03
CA ARG A 429 -2.99 16.26 -3.99
C ARG A 429 -4.04 16.67 -2.95
N TYR A 430 -3.63 17.09 -1.76
CA TYR A 430 -4.56 17.59 -0.73
C TYR A 430 -5.37 18.78 -1.25
N ILE A 431 -4.72 19.84 -1.75
CA ILE A 431 -5.39 21.06 -2.25
C ILE A 431 -6.38 20.72 -3.37
N LYS A 432 -6.02 19.77 -4.24
CA LYS A 432 -6.90 19.31 -5.33
C LYS A 432 -8.12 18.55 -4.83
N GLU A 433 -7.95 17.67 -3.84
CA GLU A 433 -9.02 16.81 -3.31
C GLU A 433 -9.91 17.54 -2.30
N PHE A 434 -9.37 18.53 -1.57
CA PHE A 434 -10.01 19.23 -0.46
C PHE A 434 -9.88 20.75 -0.59
N LYS A 435 -10.55 21.34 -1.59
CA LYS A 435 -10.49 22.79 -1.84
C LYS A 435 -10.94 23.64 -0.65
N ASP A 436 -11.96 23.17 0.07
CA ASP A 436 -12.50 23.78 1.28
C ASP A 436 -12.24 22.87 2.50
N GLY A 437 -11.09 22.16 2.49
CA GLY A 437 -10.72 21.21 3.53
C GLY A 437 -10.44 21.87 4.88
N ASN A 438 -10.59 21.10 5.96
CA ASN A 438 -10.37 21.55 7.34
C ASN A 438 -8.93 22.03 7.60
N TYR A 439 -7.98 21.58 6.77
CA TYR A 439 -6.55 21.88 6.91
C TYR A 439 -5.97 22.65 5.72
N ILE A 440 -6.81 23.24 4.85
CA ILE A 440 -6.35 23.88 3.62
C ILE A 440 -5.34 25.00 3.89
N GLU A 441 -5.59 25.86 4.87
CA GLU A 441 -4.69 26.96 5.24
C GLU A 441 -3.33 26.45 5.73
N GLU A 442 -3.31 25.36 6.52
CA GLU A 442 -2.07 24.75 7.01
C GLU A 442 -1.27 24.15 5.85
N VAL A 443 -1.94 23.44 4.95
CA VAL A 443 -1.32 22.78 3.79
C VAL A 443 -0.77 23.80 2.81
N GLU A 444 -1.50 24.88 2.52
CA GLU A 444 -1.04 25.97 1.65
C GLU A 444 0.18 26.67 2.25
N ARG A 445 0.18 26.93 3.56
CA ARG A 445 1.33 27.51 4.26
C ARG A 445 2.57 26.63 4.13
N VAL A 446 2.46 25.33 4.38
CA VAL A 446 3.60 24.41 4.25
C VAL A 446 4.08 24.30 2.80
N LYS A 447 3.17 24.34 1.83
CA LYS A 447 3.53 24.37 0.41
C LYS A 447 4.30 25.63 0.04
N ASP A 448 3.87 26.78 0.55
CA ASP A 448 4.54 28.07 0.35
C ASP A 448 5.91 28.13 1.03
N GLU A 449 6.09 27.49 2.20
CA GLU A 449 7.41 27.32 2.82
C GLU A 449 8.36 26.51 1.93
N LEU A 450 7.84 25.47 1.26
CA LEU A 450 8.62 24.63 0.35
C LEU A 450 8.97 25.31 -0.97
N PHE A 451 8.30 26.40 -1.35
CA PHE A 451 8.55 27.12 -2.60
C PHE A 451 10.02 27.52 -2.77
N PHE A 452 10.65 27.94 -1.67
CA PHE A 452 12.03 28.42 -1.65
C PHE A 452 13.08 27.33 -1.90
N GLU A 453 12.71 26.05 -1.84
CA GLU A 453 13.62 24.92 -2.05
C GLU A 453 13.69 24.49 -3.53
N ASN A 454 12.66 24.80 -4.32
CA ASN A 454 12.58 24.42 -5.74
C ASN A 454 12.04 25.60 -6.57
N VAL A 455 12.83 26.66 -6.58
CA VAL A 455 12.51 27.92 -7.24
C VAL A 455 12.49 27.74 -8.77
N PRO A 456 11.36 28.05 -9.45
CA PRO A 456 11.29 28.01 -10.92
C PRO A 456 12.34 28.91 -11.58
N LYS A 457 12.74 28.63 -12.82
CA LYS A 457 13.70 29.47 -13.57
C LYS A 457 13.07 30.72 -14.21
N ASP A 458 11.74 30.82 -14.21
CA ASP A 458 11.02 31.95 -14.81
C ASP A 458 10.98 33.12 -13.82
N ASP A 459 11.76 34.16 -14.11
CA ASP A 459 11.89 35.34 -13.27
C ASP A 459 10.58 36.14 -13.12
N LYS A 460 9.72 36.13 -14.14
CA LYS A 460 8.44 36.86 -14.09
C LYS A 460 7.44 36.14 -13.19
N ALA A 461 7.37 34.81 -13.33
CA ALA A 461 6.56 33.99 -12.45
C ALA A 461 7.07 34.06 -11.00
N LEU A 462 8.38 34.14 -10.81
CA LEU A 462 9.02 34.30 -9.51
C LEU A 462 8.64 35.60 -8.82
N MET A 463 8.83 36.74 -9.50
CA MET A 463 8.48 38.05 -8.95
C MET A 463 7.02 38.08 -8.50
N LYS A 464 6.11 37.58 -9.35
CA LYS A 464 4.69 37.48 -9.01
C LYS A 464 4.46 36.64 -7.76
N LYS A 465 5.10 35.48 -7.65
CA LYS A 465 4.94 34.60 -6.48
C LYS A 465 5.53 35.23 -5.21
N TYR A 466 6.65 35.93 -5.29
CA TYR A 466 7.17 36.67 -4.13
C TYR A 466 6.21 37.78 -3.70
N ASP A 467 5.62 38.53 -4.63
CA ASP A 467 4.61 39.53 -4.30
C ASP A 467 3.39 38.93 -3.61
N GLU A 468 2.90 37.79 -4.11
CA GLU A 468 1.83 37.01 -3.47
C GLU A 468 2.22 36.61 -2.04
N LEU A 469 3.43 36.06 -1.84
CA LEU A 469 3.90 35.63 -0.52
C LEU A 469 4.10 36.81 0.46
N ILE A 470 4.67 37.92 0.01
CA ILE A 470 4.85 39.13 0.82
C ILE A 470 3.49 39.68 1.26
N HIS A 471 2.52 39.71 0.34
CA HIS A 471 1.17 40.20 0.65
C HIS A 471 0.45 39.30 1.65
N THR A 472 0.45 37.98 1.42
CA THR A 472 -0.25 37.00 2.26
C THR A 472 0.36 36.89 3.65
N TYR A 473 1.69 36.83 3.73
CA TYR A 473 2.41 36.46 4.95
C TYR A 473 3.07 37.63 5.69
N LYS A 474 3.13 38.82 5.09
CA LYS A 474 3.65 40.06 5.68
C LYS A 474 4.98 39.85 6.41
N ASP A 475 5.07 40.27 7.67
CA ASP A 475 6.31 40.20 8.48
C ASP A 475 6.59 38.81 9.05
N SER A 476 5.82 37.78 8.70
CA SER A 476 6.12 36.41 9.14
C SER A 476 7.39 35.86 8.46
N PRO A 477 7.95 34.75 8.95
CA PRO A 477 9.15 34.13 8.37
C PRO A 477 9.09 33.87 6.85
N ILE A 478 7.91 33.57 6.31
CA ILE A 478 7.69 33.30 4.88
C ILE A 478 7.75 34.61 4.09
N GLY A 479 7.02 35.64 4.54
CA GLY A 479 6.97 36.93 3.86
C GLY A 479 8.31 37.66 3.90
N GLN A 480 9.02 37.60 5.03
CA GLN A 480 10.40 38.11 5.12
C GLN A 480 11.35 37.40 4.15
N LYS A 481 11.29 36.05 4.07
CA LYS A 481 12.11 35.28 3.13
C LYS A 481 11.75 35.60 1.67
N ALA A 482 10.47 35.81 1.37
CA ALA A 482 10.01 36.24 0.04
C ALA A 482 10.55 37.62 -0.33
N LEU A 483 10.51 38.61 0.58
CA LEU A 483 11.08 39.94 0.35
C LEU A 483 12.59 39.87 0.11
N TYR A 484 13.30 39.10 0.93
CA TYR A 484 14.74 38.90 0.80
C TYR A 484 15.13 38.29 -0.55
N GLU A 485 14.51 37.17 -0.95
CA GLU A 485 14.80 36.52 -2.23
C GLU A 485 14.36 37.37 -3.43
N LYS A 486 13.25 38.13 -3.28
CA LYS A 486 12.83 39.12 -4.29
C LYS A 486 13.90 40.18 -4.49
N ALA A 487 14.46 40.75 -3.43
CA ALA A 487 15.50 41.76 -3.51
C ALA A 487 16.76 41.23 -4.21
N LYS A 488 17.17 39.98 -3.92
CA LYS A 488 18.30 39.32 -4.60
C LYS A 488 18.04 39.09 -6.10
N LEU A 489 16.82 38.68 -6.45
CA LEU A 489 16.42 38.54 -7.85
C LEU A 489 16.47 39.89 -8.56
N MET A 490 15.92 40.94 -7.96
CA MET A 490 15.94 42.30 -8.49
C MET A 490 17.38 42.80 -8.70
N LEU A 491 18.29 42.49 -7.77
CA LEU A 491 19.69 42.88 -7.86
C LEU A 491 20.38 42.21 -9.06
N LYS A 492 20.15 40.90 -9.25
CA LYS A 492 20.61 40.15 -10.43
C LYS A 492 20.04 40.70 -11.73
N LYS A 493 18.83 41.27 -11.70
CA LYS A 493 18.16 41.92 -12.83
C LYS A 493 18.50 43.40 -12.99
N LYS A 494 19.42 43.93 -12.16
CA LYS A 494 19.83 45.34 -12.17
C LYS A 494 18.67 46.32 -11.94
N MET A 495 17.63 45.88 -11.24
CA MET A 495 16.46 46.69 -10.87
C MET A 495 16.79 47.52 -9.62
N TYR A 496 17.85 48.32 -9.68
CA TYR A 496 18.45 48.95 -8.50
C TYR A 496 17.53 49.97 -7.83
N SER A 497 16.85 50.81 -8.61
CA SER A 497 15.92 51.82 -8.08
C SER A 497 14.78 51.18 -7.29
N ASP A 498 14.23 50.08 -7.80
CA ASP A 498 13.13 49.36 -7.15
C ASP A 498 13.56 48.73 -5.81
N ILE A 499 14.82 48.30 -5.68
CA ILE A 499 15.37 47.80 -4.40
C ILE A 499 15.46 48.94 -3.38
N LEU A 500 15.96 50.11 -3.79
CA LEU A 500 16.09 51.26 -2.90
C LEU A 500 14.73 51.81 -2.45
N GLN A 501 13.68 51.69 -3.29
CA GLN A 501 12.31 51.99 -2.87
C GLN A 501 11.82 51.04 -1.76
N LEU A 502 12.32 49.80 -1.72
CA LEU A 502 12.01 48.80 -0.70
C LEU A 502 12.96 48.84 0.51
N GLN A 503 13.89 49.80 0.57
CA GLN A 503 14.96 49.84 1.58
C GLN A 503 14.44 49.67 3.01
N LYS A 504 13.43 50.44 3.42
CA LYS A 504 12.88 50.36 4.79
C LYS A 504 12.37 48.95 5.14
N SER A 505 11.74 48.29 4.17
CA SER A 505 11.23 46.92 4.36
C SER A 505 12.37 45.90 4.41
N ILE A 506 13.44 46.11 3.64
CA ILE A 506 14.64 45.25 3.66
C ILE A 506 15.41 45.43 4.97
N GLU A 507 15.57 46.66 5.46
CA GLU A 507 16.21 46.97 6.74
C GLU A 507 15.47 46.34 7.93
N ALA A 508 14.14 46.25 7.85
CA ALA A 508 13.30 45.62 8.86
C ALA A 508 13.41 44.08 8.91
N LEU A 509 14.08 43.45 7.95
CA LEU A 509 14.29 41.99 7.95
C LEU A 509 15.11 41.54 9.16
N ASP A 510 14.81 40.35 9.68
CA ASP A 510 15.54 39.74 10.80
C ASP A 510 17.04 39.58 10.49
N GLU A 511 17.86 40.35 11.21
CA GLU A 511 19.31 40.42 11.02
C GLU A 511 20.02 39.09 11.35
N THR A 512 19.44 38.26 12.23
CA THR A 512 20.01 36.95 12.57
C THR A 512 19.88 35.96 11.42
N ARG A 513 18.84 36.13 10.58
CA ARG A 513 18.52 35.25 9.46
C ARG A 513 19.06 35.77 8.12
N PHE A 514 19.06 37.09 7.92
CA PHE A 514 19.38 37.73 6.65
C PHE A 514 20.57 38.70 6.81
N LYS A 515 21.76 38.12 7.04
CA LYS A 515 22.98 38.88 7.39
C LYS A 515 23.49 39.81 6.29
N ASP A 516 23.16 39.54 5.03
CA ASP A 516 23.58 40.29 3.86
C ASP A 516 22.53 41.30 3.37
N LYS A 517 21.47 41.58 4.15
CA LYS A 517 20.42 42.56 3.78
C LYS A 517 20.99 43.94 3.48
N ASP A 518 21.96 44.41 4.27
CA ASP A 518 22.60 45.72 4.08
C ASP A 518 23.51 45.73 2.86
N THR A 519 24.13 44.59 2.55
CA THR A 519 24.95 44.42 1.35
C THR A 519 24.08 44.54 0.09
N ILE A 520 22.87 43.98 0.08
CA ILE A 520 21.93 44.12 -1.04
C ILE A 520 21.60 45.59 -1.30
N ILE A 521 21.35 46.38 -0.25
CA ILE A 521 21.07 47.82 -0.37
C ILE A 521 22.30 48.56 -0.91
N LYS A 522 23.48 48.29 -0.37
CA LYS A 522 24.74 48.93 -0.82
C LYS A 522 25.09 48.58 -2.27
N GLU A 523 24.93 47.32 -2.67
CA GLU A 523 25.16 46.88 -4.05
C GLU A 523 24.14 47.48 -5.01
N ALA A 524 22.87 47.65 -4.58
CA ALA A 524 21.87 48.37 -5.37
C ALA A 524 22.23 49.85 -5.54
N ALA A 525 22.64 50.52 -4.46
CA ALA A 525 23.09 51.91 -4.50
C ALA A 525 24.31 52.08 -5.42
N LEU A 526 25.30 51.18 -5.31
CA LEU A 526 26.46 51.16 -6.21
C LEU A 526 26.05 50.97 -7.67
N GLY A 527 25.25 49.95 -7.98
CA GLY A 527 24.81 49.70 -9.36
C GLY A 527 23.98 50.85 -9.94
N LEU A 528 23.14 51.50 -9.13
CA LEU A 528 22.39 52.68 -9.56
C LEU A 528 23.32 53.87 -9.84
N MET A 529 24.35 54.06 -9.01
CA MET A 529 25.35 55.11 -9.19
C MET A 529 26.17 54.87 -10.46
N GLU A 530 26.60 53.63 -10.71
CA GLU A 530 27.31 53.25 -11.95
C GLU A 530 26.46 53.49 -13.19
N ASN A 531 25.17 53.11 -13.16
CA ASN A 531 24.24 53.40 -14.26
C ASN A 531 24.05 54.93 -14.47
N ALA A 532 23.94 55.70 -13.39
CA ALA A 532 23.79 57.16 -13.47
C ALA A 532 25.05 57.80 -14.06
N LEU A 533 26.24 57.33 -13.68
CA LEU A 533 27.52 57.74 -14.25
C LEU A 533 27.60 57.36 -15.73
N GLU A 534 27.12 56.17 -16.12
CA GLU A 534 27.06 55.74 -17.52
C GLU A 534 26.20 56.68 -18.40
N ASN A 535 25.15 57.26 -17.82
CA ASN A 535 24.19 58.13 -18.50
C ASN A 535 24.40 59.63 -18.21
N ASN A 536 25.51 60.02 -17.56
CA ASN A 536 25.84 61.41 -17.18
C ASN A 536 24.78 62.10 -16.29
N GLN A 537 24.06 61.34 -15.47
CA GLN A 537 22.99 61.82 -14.59
C GLN A 537 23.56 62.25 -13.23
N CYS A 538 24.29 63.37 -13.20
CA CYS A 538 25.03 63.79 -12.00
C CYS A 538 24.16 64.01 -10.75
N GLN A 539 22.90 64.43 -10.88
CA GLN A 539 22.04 64.60 -9.70
C GLN A 539 21.85 63.29 -8.92
N ILE A 540 21.59 62.19 -9.63
CA ILE A 540 21.42 60.86 -9.03
C ILE A 540 22.71 60.41 -8.34
N VAL A 541 23.88 60.71 -8.93
CA VAL A 541 25.20 60.40 -8.35
C VAL A 541 25.37 61.13 -7.01
N LEU A 542 25.00 62.41 -6.94
CA LEU A 542 25.10 63.21 -5.72
C LEU A 542 24.13 62.72 -4.64
N ASP A 543 22.90 62.39 -5.02
CA ASP A 543 21.88 61.87 -4.12
C ASP A 543 22.35 60.54 -3.49
N ILE A 544 22.83 59.60 -4.31
CA ILE A 544 23.37 58.32 -3.81
C ILE A 544 24.60 58.53 -2.93
N GLN A 545 25.51 59.42 -3.33
CA GLN A 545 26.71 59.71 -2.52
C GLN A 545 26.32 60.25 -1.14
N LYS A 546 25.32 61.11 -1.08
CA LYS A 546 24.82 61.69 0.17
C LYS A 546 24.18 60.62 1.06
N ASP A 547 23.34 59.76 0.49
CA ASP A 547 22.51 58.84 1.26
C ASP A 547 23.27 57.58 1.70
N TYR A 548 24.24 57.11 0.90
CA TYR A 548 24.91 55.82 1.12
C TYR A 548 26.43 55.90 1.22
N ASN A 549 27.04 57.04 0.87
CA ASN A 549 28.49 57.24 0.84
C ASN A 549 29.26 56.13 0.09
N ILE A 550 28.83 55.84 -1.14
CA ILE A 550 29.38 54.77 -1.99
C ILE A 550 30.74 55.17 -2.57
N THR A 551 31.62 54.19 -2.73
CA THR A 551 32.87 54.35 -3.50
C THR A 551 32.79 53.49 -4.76
N VAL A 552 32.89 54.13 -5.92
CA VAL A 552 32.93 53.46 -7.23
C VAL A 552 34.36 53.07 -7.63
N SER A 553 34.47 52.10 -8.54
CA SER A 553 35.75 51.70 -9.13
C SER A 553 36.41 52.82 -9.93
N SER A 554 37.74 52.76 -10.10
CA SER A 554 38.52 53.80 -10.78
C SER A 554 38.12 54.05 -12.23
N LYS A 555 37.46 53.07 -12.88
CA LYS A 555 36.86 53.23 -14.21
C LYS A 555 35.92 54.43 -14.29
N TRP A 556 35.26 54.78 -13.19
CA TRP A 556 34.28 55.85 -13.12
C TRP A 556 34.84 57.20 -12.66
N ASP A 557 36.15 57.31 -12.44
CA ASP A 557 36.76 58.47 -11.79
C ASP A 557 36.62 59.74 -12.62
N ASP A 558 36.78 59.67 -13.94
CA ASP A 558 36.57 60.80 -14.84
C ASP A 558 35.16 61.39 -14.70
N ARG A 559 34.13 60.54 -14.79
CA ARG A 559 32.73 61.00 -14.72
C ARG A 559 32.31 61.42 -13.33
N SER A 560 32.82 60.73 -12.31
CA SER A 560 32.57 61.07 -10.91
C SER A 560 33.18 62.44 -10.58
N TYR A 561 34.42 62.69 -11.03
CA TYR A 561 35.07 63.99 -10.92
C TYR A 561 34.22 65.09 -11.58
N GLU A 562 33.76 64.89 -12.81
CA GLU A 562 32.93 65.87 -13.52
C GLU A 562 31.62 66.18 -12.76
N CYS A 563 30.97 65.17 -12.20
CA CYS A 563 29.73 65.37 -11.44
C CYS A 563 29.97 66.14 -10.14
N PHE A 564 31.02 65.81 -9.38
CA PHE A 564 31.36 66.55 -8.15
C PHE A 564 31.83 67.97 -8.45
N LEU A 565 32.57 68.18 -9.53
CA LEU A 565 32.97 69.51 -9.98
C LEU A 565 31.76 70.37 -10.34
N LYS A 566 30.79 69.84 -11.09
CA LYS A 566 29.53 70.53 -11.43
C LYS A 566 28.71 70.89 -10.20
N ALA A 567 28.79 70.07 -9.15
CA ALA A 567 28.11 70.30 -7.87
C ALA A 567 28.87 71.24 -6.92
N ALA A 568 30.06 71.71 -7.31
CA ALA A 568 31.00 72.41 -6.44
C ALA A 568 31.40 71.62 -5.17
N ASP A 569 31.32 70.28 -5.21
CA ASP A 569 31.86 69.39 -4.16
C ASP A 569 33.36 69.16 -4.40
N TYR A 570 34.13 70.23 -4.21
CA TYR A 570 35.58 70.25 -4.49
C TYR A 570 36.35 69.26 -3.63
N GLN A 571 35.88 68.96 -2.41
CA GLN A 571 36.50 67.99 -1.52
C GLN A 571 36.48 66.57 -2.12
N LYS A 572 35.31 66.11 -2.59
CA LYS A 572 35.21 64.80 -3.25
C LYS A 572 35.91 64.76 -4.61
N ALA A 573 35.83 65.86 -5.38
CA ALA A 573 36.57 65.96 -6.63
C ALA A 573 38.08 65.85 -6.40
N LYS A 574 38.63 66.52 -5.38
CA LYS A 574 40.05 66.45 -5.00
C LYS A 574 40.46 65.06 -4.52
N PHE A 575 39.59 64.39 -3.75
CA PHE A 575 39.83 63.00 -3.33
C PHE A 575 40.00 62.05 -4.52
N ILE A 576 39.15 62.17 -5.56
CA ILE A 576 39.28 61.38 -6.79
C ILE A 576 40.61 61.67 -7.48
N ILE A 577 40.99 62.94 -7.60
CA ILE A 577 42.25 63.32 -8.23
C ILE A 577 43.43 62.70 -7.48
N GLN A 578 43.51 62.88 -6.16
CA GLN A 578 44.59 62.37 -5.31
C GLN A 578 44.79 60.87 -5.44
N ARG A 579 43.70 60.10 -5.55
CA ARG A 579 43.75 58.66 -5.78
C ARG A 579 44.41 58.29 -7.11
N ASN A 580 44.22 59.11 -8.15
CA ASN A 580 44.72 58.84 -9.50
C ASN A 580 46.12 59.42 -9.78
N LEU A 581 46.64 60.30 -8.94
CA LEU A 581 47.99 60.86 -9.09
C LEU A 581 49.13 59.83 -8.94
N LYS A 582 48.84 58.66 -8.37
CA LYS A 582 49.79 57.54 -8.20
C LYS A 582 49.98 56.67 -9.45
N THR A 583 49.39 57.05 -10.59
CA THR A 583 49.51 56.30 -11.84
C THR A 583 50.90 56.43 -12.46
N ASP A 584 51.40 55.32 -13.03
CA ASP A 584 52.64 55.31 -13.82
C ASP A 584 52.43 55.82 -15.26
N ASN A 585 51.17 55.96 -15.70
CA ASN A 585 50.86 56.49 -17.01
C ASN A 585 50.97 58.02 -17.01
N ILE A 586 52.00 58.53 -17.67
CA ILE A 586 52.33 59.96 -17.74
C ILE A 586 51.13 60.79 -18.24
N LYS A 587 50.43 60.36 -19.31
CA LYS A 587 49.28 61.10 -19.86
C LYS A 587 48.09 61.19 -18.90
N GLU A 588 47.84 60.11 -18.15
CA GLU A 588 46.83 60.13 -17.10
C GLU A 588 47.26 61.03 -15.95
N LYS A 589 48.54 60.97 -15.56
CA LYS A 589 49.11 61.82 -14.51
C LYS A 589 49.00 63.31 -14.86
N GLU A 590 49.32 63.69 -16.10
CA GLU A 590 49.13 65.04 -16.63
C GLU A 590 47.67 65.51 -16.48
N LYS A 591 46.70 64.68 -16.91
CA LYS A 591 45.25 64.97 -16.79
C LYS A 591 44.84 65.26 -15.35
N TRP A 592 45.31 64.45 -14.41
CA TRP A 592 44.94 64.57 -13.00
C TRP A 592 45.64 65.75 -12.32
N LEU A 593 46.91 66.04 -12.63
CA LEU A 593 47.63 67.24 -12.16
C LEU A 593 46.95 68.51 -12.66
N TYR A 594 46.58 68.56 -13.93
CA TYR A 594 45.83 69.68 -14.51
C TYR A 594 44.53 69.96 -13.74
N ARG A 595 43.72 68.91 -13.50
CA ARG A 595 42.48 69.02 -12.73
C ARG A 595 42.72 69.46 -11.28
N TYR A 596 43.79 68.98 -10.65
CA TYR A 596 44.17 69.37 -9.29
C TYR A 596 44.47 70.86 -9.19
N ALA A 597 45.36 71.38 -10.04
CA ALA A 597 45.74 72.79 -10.05
C ALA A 597 44.52 73.69 -10.33
N LYS A 598 43.62 73.29 -11.22
CA LYS A 598 42.37 74.04 -11.47
C LYS A 598 41.47 74.08 -10.23
N ILE A 599 41.30 72.97 -9.51
CA ILE A 599 40.48 72.95 -8.28
C ILE A 599 41.10 73.81 -7.18
N ASP A 600 42.42 73.72 -6.96
CA ASP A 600 43.06 74.51 -5.92
C ASP A 600 43.05 76.00 -6.23
N PHE A 601 43.22 76.37 -7.51
CA PHE A 601 43.04 77.74 -7.95
C PHE A 601 41.61 78.24 -7.70
N HIS A 602 40.59 77.44 -8.04
CA HIS A 602 39.18 77.79 -7.80
C HIS A 602 38.80 77.89 -6.32
N THR A 603 39.47 77.13 -5.44
CA THR A 603 39.20 77.12 -3.99
C THR A 603 40.05 78.09 -3.19
N GLY A 604 40.94 78.86 -3.84
CA GLY A 604 41.80 79.86 -3.20
C GLY A 604 43.10 79.31 -2.61
N ASN A 605 43.43 78.04 -2.86
CA ASN A 605 44.69 77.41 -2.43
C ASN A 605 45.80 77.71 -3.45
N TYR A 606 46.10 78.99 -3.65
CA TYR A 606 46.94 79.44 -4.77
C TYR A 606 48.37 78.89 -4.72
N THR A 607 49.00 78.82 -3.54
CA THR A 607 50.35 78.27 -3.38
C THR A 607 50.45 76.83 -3.88
N GLU A 608 49.51 75.98 -3.46
CA GLU A 608 49.44 74.58 -3.90
C GLU A 608 49.11 74.47 -5.40
N ALA A 609 48.20 75.32 -5.90
CA ALA A 609 47.84 75.35 -7.32
C ALA A 609 49.06 75.63 -8.22
N ILE A 610 49.98 76.50 -7.78
CA ILE A 610 51.21 76.85 -8.49
C ILE A 610 52.21 75.70 -8.46
N GLU A 611 52.43 75.10 -7.29
CA GLU A 611 53.34 73.96 -7.15
C GLU A 611 52.91 72.83 -8.10
N VAL A 612 51.63 72.49 -8.10
CA VAL A 612 51.06 71.46 -8.97
C VAL A 612 51.08 71.86 -10.45
N ALA A 613 50.88 73.15 -10.77
CA ALA A 613 51.00 73.64 -12.15
C ALA A 613 52.46 73.55 -12.66
N ASN A 614 53.44 73.88 -11.83
CA ASN A 614 54.86 73.72 -12.16
C ASN A 614 55.25 72.25 -12.33
N ASP A 615 54.72 71.35 -11.48
CA ASP A 615 54.89 69.91 -11.64
C ASP A 615 54.33 69.41 -12.97
N LEU A 616 53.16 69.91 -13.38
CA LEU A 616 52.56 69.57 -14.68
C LEU A 616 53.43 70.08 -15.85
N ILE A 617 53.91 71.32 -15.80
CA ILE A 617 54.79 71.91 -16.84
C ILE A 617 56.10 71.13 -16.95
N THR A 618 56.66 70.70 -15.81
CA THR A 618 57.88 69.90 -15.79
C THR A 618 57.65 68.50 -16.36
N LEU A 619 56.44 67.96 -16.20
CA LEU A 619 56.07 66.62 -16.68
C LEU A 619 55.74 66.59 -18.18
N ASP A 620 55.11 67.64 -18.73
CA ASP A 620 54.74 67.77 -20.14
C ASP A 620 55.65 68.79 -20.86
N GLU A 621 56.79 68.33 -21.40
CA GLU A 621 57.77 69.18 -22.11
C GLU A 621 57.19 69.92 -23.34
N ASN A 622 55.99 69.54 -23.82
CA ASN A 622 55.29 70.19 -24.94
C ASN A 622 53.95 70.79 -24.53
N ILE A 623 53.79 71.19 -23.26
CA ILE A 623 52.52 71.70 -22.71
C ILE A 623 51.96 72.91 -23.48
N ASP A 624 52.81 73.72 -24.12
CA ASP A 624 52.44 74.84 -25.00
C ASP A 624 51.57 74.42 -26.19
N HIS A 625 51.68 73.16 -26.63
CA HIS A 625 50.90 72.59 -27.73
C HIS A 625 49.91 71.52 -27.27
N SER A 626 49.78 71.31 -25.95
CA SER A 626 48.85 70.33 -25.38
C SER A 626 47.51 70.97 -25.01
N GLN A 627 46.52 70.13 -24.68
CA GLN A 627 45.20 70.59 -24.23
C GLN A 627 45.23 71.28 -22.86
N TYR A 628 46.38 71.31 -22.19
CA TYR A 628 46.58 71.86 -20.84
C TYR A 628 47.34 73.20 -20.83
N ASN A 629 47.64 73.80 -21.99
CA ASN A 629 48.36 75.10 -22.09
C ASN A 629 47.73 76.20 -21.22
N ASP A 630 46.40 76.22 -21.07
CA ASP A 630 45.72 77.20 -20.23
C ASP A 630 46.05 77.11 -18.73
N ILE A 631 46.87 76.14 -18.31
CA ILE A 631 47.46 76.10 -16.96
C ILE A 631 48.40 77.29 -16.69
N TYR A 632 49.06 77.86 -17.70
CA TYR A 632 49.87 79.08 -17.51
C TYR A 632 49.04 80.26 -16.98
N ARG A 633 47.72 80.22 -17.19
CA ARG A 633 46.80 81.22 -16.63
C ARG A 633 46.70 81.14 -15.11
N VAL A 634 46.82 79.95 -14.52
CA VAL A 634 46.90 79.76 -13.04
C VAL A 634 48.13 80.49 -12.49
N LEU A 635 49.28 80.38 -13.18
CA LEU A 635 50.51 81.07 -12.80
C LEU A 635 50.41 82.59 -13.00
N PHE A 636 49.83 83.04 -14.12
CA PHE A 636 49.70 84.46 -14.44
C PHE A 636 48.70 85.19 -13.53
N GLU A 637 47.55 84.59 -13.24
CA GLU A 637 46.52 85.22 -12.39
C GLU A 637 46.97 85.30 -10.93
N TYR A 638 47.78 84.35 -10.45
CA TYR A 638 48.42 84.45 -9.14
C TYR A 638 49.42 85.62 -9.07
N LEU A 639 50.29 85.78 -10.07
CA LEU A 639 51.26 86.88 -10.10
C LEU A 639 50.57 88.25 -10.00
N LYS A 640 49.38 88.37 -10.60
CA LYS A 640 48.54 89.55 -10.51
C LYS A 640 47.91 89.76 -9.13
N GLN A 641 47.64 88.69 -8.38
CA GLN A 641 47.15 88.76 -7.00
C GLN A 641 48.27 89.09 -6.01
N SER A 642 49.48 88.54 -6.20
CA SER A 642 50.65 88.82 -5.37
C SER A 642 51.23 90.23 -5.56
N ASP A 643 50.88 90.92 -6.65
CA ASP A 643 51.20 92.33 -6.89
C ASP A 643 50.15 93.31 -6.27
N ILE A 644 49.11 92.80 -5.61
CA ILE A 644 48.01 93.59 -5.01
C ILE A 644 48.04 93.58 -3.46
N ASP A 645 48.81 92.69 -2.83
CA ASP A 645 49.16 92.73 -1.39
C ASP A 645 50.53 93.41 -1.19
#